data_AF-A0A2K9LUR6-F1
#
_entry.id   AF-A0A2K9LUR6-F1
#
_cell.length_a   1.000
_cell.length_b   1.000
_cell.length_c   1.000
_cell.angle_alpha   90.00
_cell.angle_beta   90.00
_cell.angle_gamma   90.00
#
_symmetry.space_group_name_H-M   'P 1'
#
loop_
_entity.id
_entity.type
_entity.pdbx_description
1 polymer ?
#
loop_
_entity_poly.entity_id
_entity_poly.type
_entity_poly.pdbx_seq_one_letter_code
_entity_poly.pdbx_strand_id
1 'polypeptide(L)'
;MKKICSILGSLTLTVVASTTVVACNGGLDTSLNYTDQEKILSIYNLTEDQLVKSGVKVNSLMSNEDIDKVLESLGLSEAIQNNPMGGMIKKSLGVYIMANQFLSEISSKVPGYGWIANKLTWQSQWTIKDLVSGNTSAGLFNNVSGWMKNKNDWSLSVTFLDEDLLGWNGVREPVYARININRKLVADNSGIVVLDESHPEGVHKQGSDEINVVDPVINDQQDTKGVIYQGYSTSSKLFELNRMQTGKTAKVPSGIFNFSPSAADFINNKIINLDFGNMILQNSKEKIEQALNEYILANPFYISEGMDAKQIDNIIKNQIYVVMICEAIDRHNLKDKEGRPLFDETEKADADAIVTGMMGSLTNAVNNLKSKEWTNKTLLDEFSSMINTIRNNGNEFGSINKTQFANKFQEVIEDSRNKFDVNSNQFAFYSGQLNAILYKNNGRSSMTLTNQSSYFDFGYDSSYKFEIYYWSGSTPITGKEEQWYKPDENRSQEEYISDKGFRNVFLGQRLSPQNGSYNALIQYINQLPEKRLDLDIFGLQNHSLPASVSNLETIMLEKLNEAISLDGEQEISGVDHDSWRIYHVIALFNKYATEKLIEIFGYDSSNNLEIHNKKVSLDYSESTSSNVDYSKADDDIAFAQLLQEGQINMTTRNMDKLRTDIYDRGLKKLWDKEDQSQRMYVGKVNIYGKRLDSDEDLNNIGQWWNDSSRFMGTFPYGLAISDEWKPLIEEYWKKHVSDNKNNPDYNANIW
;
A
#
# COMPACT_ATOMS: atom_id res chain seq x y z
N MET A 1 -51.51 19.12 45.14
CA MET A 1 -50.45 18.86 44.14
C MET A 1 -49.05 18.87 44.72
N LYS A 2 -48.59 19.90 45.45
CA LYS A 2 -47.24 19.89 46.07
C LYS A 2 -46.88 18.60 46.83
N LYS A 3 -47.80 18.04 47.64
CA LYS A 3 -47.59 16.76 48.35
C LYS A 3 -47.46 15.56 47.40
N ILE A 4 -48.23 15.52 46.32
CA ILE A 4 -48.17 14.47 45.28
C ILE A 4 -46.88 14.62 44.46
N CYS A 5 -46.49 15.84 44.09
CA CYS A 5 -45.20 16.11 43.43
C CYS A 5 -44.00 15.82 44.36
N SER A 6 -44.13 16.00 45.67
CA SER A 6 -43.10 15.58 46.63
C SER A 6 -42.99 14.07 46.74
N ILE A 7 -44.12 13.36 46.75
CA ILE A 7 -44.16 11.88 46.77
C ILE A 7 -43.64 11.30 45.45
N LEU A 8 -44.05 11.88 44.32
CA LEU A 8 -43.52 11.53 43.01
C LEU A 8 -42.04 11.86 42.93
N GLY A 9 -41.61 13.06 43.32
CA GLY A 9 -40.21 13.46 43.36
C GLY A 9 -39.36 12.59 44.30
N SER A 10 -39.89 12.16 45.44
CA SER A 10 -39.22 11.21 46.34
C SER A 10 -39.18 9.81 45.77
N LEU A 11 -40.23 9.36 45.08
CA LEU A 11 -40.24 8.09 44.34
C LEU A 11 -39.25 8.13 43.19
N THR A 12 -39.16 9.23 42.44
CA THR A 12 -38.17 9.40 41.36
C THR A 12 -36.76 9.45 41.94
N LEU A 13 -36.51 10.17 43.05
CA LEU A 13 -35.22 10.16 43.75
C LEU A 13 -34.89 8.78 44.31
N THR A 14 -35.87 8.02 44.80
CA THR A 14 -35.65 6.67 45.32
C THR A 14 -35.41 5.68 44.20
N VAL A 15 -36.11 5.79 43.07
CA VAL A 15 -35.90 4.99 41.86
C VAL A 15 -34.56 5.33 41.21
N VAL A 16 -34.20 6.61 41.11
CA VAL A 16 -32.90 7.07 40.62
C VAL A 16 -31.78 6.66 41.57
N ALA A 17 -31.97 6.77 42.89
CA ALA A 17 -30.99 6.32 43.86
C ALA A 17 -30.88 4.80 43.88
N SER A 18 -31.95 4.04 43.69
CA SER A 18 -31.87 2.57 43.60
C SER A 18 -31.34 2.08 42.25
N THR A 19 -31.58 2.77 41.12
CA THR A 19 -30.88 2.47 39.85
C THR A 19 -29.42 2.89 39.89
N THR A 20 -29.07 3.99 40.57
CA THR A 20 -27.68 4.43 40.77
C THR A 20 -26.96 3.56 41.80
N VAL A 21 -27.63 3.07 42.84
CA VAL A 21 -27.07 2.11 43.81
C VAL A 21 -26.99 0.70 43.21
N VAL A 22 -27.88 0.30 42.31
CA VAL A 22 -27.75 -0.94 41.50
C VAL A 22 -26.63 -0.82 40.46
N ALA A 23 -26.25 0.40 40.06
CA ALA A 23 -25.06 0.68 39.26
C ALA A 23 -23.76 0.81 40.09
N CYS A 24 -23.82 1.24 41.35
CA CYS A 24 -22.65 1.36 42.23
C CYS A 24 -22.40 0.13 43.14
N ASN A 25 -23.40 -0.72 43.34
CA ASN A 25 -23.32 -2.06 43.92
C ASN A 25 -24.15 -2.98 43.03
N GLY A 26 -23.45 -3.78 42.23
CA GLY A 26 -23.98 -4.52 41.08
C GLY A 26 -25.39 -5.09 41.26
N GLY A 27 -26.18 -4.94 40.20
CA GLY A 27 -27.41 -5.71 40.00
C GLY A 27 -27.18 -7.22 40.12
N LEU A 28 -28.30 -7.95 40.18
CA LEU A 28 -28.54 -9.38 40.51
C LEU A 28 -27.66 -10.48 39.83
N ASP A 29 -26.48 -10.16 39.35
CA ASP A 29 -25.44 -11.03 38.78
C ASP A 29 -24.10 -10.92 39.56
N THR A 30 -24.17 -10.68 40.88
CA THR A 30 -23.02 -10.50 41.80
C THR A 30 -22.23 -11.78 42.10
N SER A 31 -21.85 -12.56 41.09
CA SER A 31 -20.95 -13.71 41.31
C SER A 31 -19.92 -14.02 40.21
N LEU A 32 -19.94 -13.34 39.06
CA LEU A 32 -18.99 -13.61 37.98
C LEU A 32 -17.94 -12.50 37.89
N ASN A 33 -16.85 -12.67 38.65
CA ASN A 33 -15.62 -11.89 38.46
C ASN A 33 -14.97 -12.32 37.13
N TYR A 34 -15.49 -11.83 36.01
CA TYR A 34 -14.82 -12.02 34.74
C TYR A 34 -13.48 -11.27 34.74
N THR A 35 -12.43 -11.99 34.37
CA THR A 35 -11.16 -11.41 33.96
C THR A 35 -11.37 -10.54 32.72
N ASP A 36 -10.43 -9.62 32.45
CA ASP A 36 -10.53 -8.78 31.26
C ASP A 36 -10.45 -9.60 29.97
N GLN A 37 -9.69 -10.71 29.96
CA GLN A 37 -9.67 -11.65 28.85
C GLN A 37 -11.04 -12.30 28.62
N GLU A 38 -11.75 -12.70 29.67
CA GLU A 38 -13.09 -13.28 29.54
C GLU A 38 -14.11 -12.28 29.02
N LYS A 39 -14.03 -11.01 29.46
CA LYS A 39 -14.86 -9.92 28.94
C LYS A 39 -14.59 -9.68 27.45
N ILE A 40 -13.32 -9.61 27.05
CA ILE A 40 -12.92 -9.44 25.65
C ILE A 40 -13.40 -10.63 24.80
N LEU A 41 -13.22 -11.86 25.28
CA LEU A 41 -13.69 -13.07 24.61
C LEU A 41 -15.23 -13.13 24.52
N SER A 42 -15.95 -12.62 25.52
CA SER A 42 -17.42 -12.55 25.44
C SER A 42 -17.87 -11.62 24.31
N ILE A 43 -17.20 -10.48 24.09
CA ILE A 43 -17.52 -9.59 22.98
C ILE A 43 -17.28 -10.27 21.63
N TYR A 44 -16.18 -11.03 21.50
CA TYR A 44 -15.92 -11.80 20.28
C TYR A 44 -17.02 -12.82 19.96
N ASN A 45 -17.57 -13.46 21.00
CA ASN A 45 -18.61 -14.48 20.87
C ASN A 45 -20.04 -13.93 20.80
N LEU A 46 -20.22 -12.63 20.94
CA LEU A 46 -21.54 -12.00 20.83
C LEU A 46 -22.06 -12.11 19.39
N THR A 47 -23.30 -12.60 19.23
CA THR A 47 -23.94 -12.77 17.92
C THR A 47 -25.22 -11.97 17.78
N GLU A 48 -25.60 -11.65 16.54
CA GLU A 48 -26.86 -10.96 16.23
C GLU A 48 -28.07 -11.72 16.80
N ASP A 49 -28.10 -13.05 16.65
CA ASP A 49 -29.18 -13.89 17.17
C ASP A 49 -29.38 -13.73 18.69
N GLN A 50 -28.29 -13.57 19.46
CA GLN A 50 -28.38 -13.32 20.90
C GLN A 50 -28.99 -11.97 21.20
N LEU A 51 -28.62 -10.93 20.44
CA LEU A 51 -29.14 -9.58 20.58
C LEU A 51 -30.64 -9.54 20.26
N VAL A 52 -31.04 -10.13 19.13
CA VAL A 52 -32.43 -10.19 18.67
C VAL A 52 -33.30 -10.98 19.65
N LYS A 53 -32.86 -12.17 20.09
CA LYS A 53 -33.60 -12.99 21.08
C LYS A 53 -33.75 -12.31 22.43
N SER A 54 -32.77 -11.50 22.82
CA SER A 54 -32.79 -10.73 24.07
C SER A 54 -33.58 -9.42 23.95
N GLY A 55 -34.11 -9.09 22.76
CA GLY A 55 -34.91 -7.89 22.54
C GLY A 55 -34.11 -6.59 22.68
N VAL A 56 -32.82 -6.63 22.34
CA VAL A 56 -31.95 -5.45 22.26
C VAL A 56 -32.45 -4.55 21.13
N LYS A 57 -32.47 -3.24 21.37
CA LYS A 57 -32.99 -2.24 20.43
C LYS A 57 -31.99 -1.13 20.16
N VAL A 58 -31.99 -0.65 18.93
CA VAL A 58 -31.19 0.50 18.47
C VAL A 58 -32.15 1.59 17.99
N ASN A 59 -31.97 2.79 18.53
CA ASN A 59 -32.73 3.98 18.12
C ASN A 59 -32.00 4.70 16.97
N SER A 60 -32.72 5.55 16.24
CA SER A 60 -32.14 6.40 15.20
C SER A 60 -31.45 7.64 15.79
N LEU A 61 -30.68 8.36 14.97
CA LEU A 61 -29.94 9.56 15.39
C LEU A 61 -30.86 10.59 16.07
N MET A 62 -30.35 11.25 17.11
CA MET A 62 -31.06 12.34 17.78
C MET A 62 -31.26 13.55 16.84
N SER A 63 -32.38 14.26 16.98
CA SER A 63 -32.60 15.50 16.22
C SER A 63 -31.64 16.61 16.67
N ASN A 64 -31.30 17.53 15.76
CA ASN A 64 -30.45 18.68 16.07
C ASN A 64 -30.98 19.51 17.26
N GLU A 65 -32.30 19.67 17.34
CA GLU A 65 -32.97 20.41 18.41
C GLU A 65 -32.78 19.75 19.79
N ASP A 66 -32.80 18.42 19.85
CA ASP A 66 -32.58 17.69 21.10
C ASP A 66 -31.08 17.67 21.47
N ILE A 67 -30.19 17.62 20.48
CA ILE A 67 -28.74 17.79 20.69
C ILE A 67 -28.45 19.19 21.25
N ASP A 68 -29.07 20.25 20.72
CA ASP A 68 -28.88 21.62 21.21
C ASP A 68 -29.28 21.79 22.68
N LYS A 69 -30.40 21.18 23.09
CA LYS A 69 -30.81 21.16 24.50
C LYS A 69 -29.79 20.45 25.39
N VAL A 70 -29.16 19.39 24.90
CA VAL A 70 -28.07 18.71 25.61
C VAL A 70 -26.85 19.61 25.74
N LEU A 71 -26.45 20.29 24.67
CA LEU A 71 -25.32 21.21 24.67
C LEU A 71 -25.52 22.39 25.62
N GLU A 72 -26.72 22.96 25.61
CA GLU A 72 -27.11 24.03 26.53
C GLU A 72 -27.08 23.54 27.98
N SER A 73 -27.64 22.36 28.23
CA SER A 73 -27.64 21.75 29.58
C SER A 73 -26.23 21.42 30.10
N LEU A 74 -25.28 21.13 29.21
CA LEU A 74 -23.88 20.84 29.54
C LEU A 74 -23.00 22.10 29.57
N GLY A 75 -23.53 23.27 29.21
CA GLY A 75 -22.78 24.53 29.13
C GLY A 75 -21.72 24.55 28.03
N LEU A 76 -21.96 23.86 26.91
CA LEU A 76 -21.00 23.67 25.82
C LEU A 76 -21.32 24.50 24.57
N SER A 77 -22.46 25.18 24.51
CA SER A 77 -22.92 25.89 23.31
C SER A 77 -21.91 26.92 22.78
N GLU A 78 -21.32 27.73 23.66
CA GLU A 78 -20.31 28.72 23.28
C GLU A 78 -18.99 28.07 22.82
N ALA A 79 -18.55 27.01 23.51
CA ALA A 79 -17.35 26.28 23.14
C ALA A 79 -17.48 25.61 21.75
N ILE A 80 -18.67 25.11 21.43
CA ILE A 80 -18.96 24.54 20.12
C ILE A 80 -19.06 25.60 19.03
N GLN A 81 -19.76 26.71 19.27
CA GLN A 81 -19.88 27.79 18.29
C GLN A 81 -18.54 28.40 17.90
N ASN A 82 -17.61 28.49 18.85
CA ASN A 82 -16.29 29.05 18.63
C ASN A 82 -15.26 28.02 18.11
N ASN A 83 -15.64 26.75 17.96
CA ASN A 83 -14.76 25.70 17.48
C ASN A 83 -14.86 25.55 15.94
N PRO A 84 -13.75 25.55 15.19
CA PRO A 84 -13.75 25.33 13.74
C PRO A 84 -14.44 24.02 13.28
N MET A 85 -14.52 23.02 14.14
CA MET A 85 -15.23 21.75 13.89
C MET A 85 -16.53 21.61 14.69
N GLY A 86 -17.07 22.71 15.22
CA GLY A 86 -18.23 22.74 16.12
C GLY A 86 -19.46 22.01 15.58
N GLY A 87 -19.80 22.21 14.31
CA GLY A 87 -20.93 21.52 13.66
C GLY A 87 -20.77 20.00 13.62
N MET A 88 -19.58 19.51 13.28
CA MET A 88 -19.23 18.09 13.28
C MET A 88 -19.28 17.52 14.71
N ILE A 89 -18.68 18.21 15.67
CA ILE A 89 -18.68 17.83 17.10
C ILE A 89 -20.12 17.72 17.61
N LYS A 90 -20.96 18.73 17.34
CA LYS A 90 -22.37 18.76 17.71
C LYS A 90 -23.11 17.51 17.22
N LYS A 91 -23.04 17.18 15.93
CA LYS A 91 -23.75 16.02 15.39
C LYS A 91 -23.15 14.68 15.87
N SER A 92 -21.83 14.62 16.05
CA SER A 92 -21.14 13.44 16.60
C SER A 92 -21.63 13.08 18.01
N LEU A 93 -22.15 14.04 18.78
CA LEU A 93 -22.81 13.76 20.07
C LEU A 93 -24.06 12.89 19.95
N GLY A 94 -24.76 12.91 18.82
CA GLY A 94 -25.89 12.03 18.56
C GLY A 94 -25.46 10.56 18.47
N VAL A 95 -24.40 10.27 17.71
CA VAL A 95 -23.79 8.93 17.59
C VAL A 95 -23.33 8.44 18.94
N TYR A 96 -22.69 9.35 19.66
CA TYR A 96 -22.18 9.13 20.98
C TYR A 96 -23.28 8.64 21.96
N ILE A 97 -24.44 9.32 21.99
CA ILE A 97 -25.60 8.90 22.79
C ILE A 97 -26.17 7.56 22.30
N MET A 98 -26.26 7.38 20.99
CA MET A 98 -26.76 6.16 20.37
C MET A 98 -25.89 4.93 20.71
N ALA A 99 -24.57 5.06 20.67
CA ALA A 99 -23.62 4.01 21.04
C ALA A 99 -23.76 3.61 22.52
N ASN A 100 -23.89 4.59 23.42
CA ASN A 100 -24.12 4.31 24.85
C ASN A 100 -25.46 3.63 25.10
N GLN A 101 -26.51 4.04 24.40
CA GLN A 101 -27.81 3.39 24.47
C GLN A 101 -27.71 1.93 24.04
N PHE A 102 -27.04 1.67 22.91
CA PHE A 102 -26.87 0.31 22.41
C PHE A 102 -26.09 -0.57 23.39
N LEU A 103 -24.96 -0.10 23.92
CA LEU A 103 -24.19 -0.84 24.92
C LEU A 103 -24.96 -1.03 26.24
N SER A 104 -25.77 -0.06 26.65
CA SER A 104 -26.62 -0.17 27.85
C SER A 104 -27.78 -1.16 27.65
N GLU A 105 -28.37 -1.20 26.46
CA GLU A 105 -29.39 -2.19 26.08
C GLU A 105 -28.82 -3.61 26.11
N ILE A 106 -27.60 -3.81 25.61
CA ILE A 106 -26.89 -5.09 25.72
C ILE A 106 -26.63 -5.43 27.19
N SER A 107 -26.06 -4.49 27.94
CA SER A 107 -25.72 -4.68 29.36
C SER A 107 -26.93 -5.04 30.24
N SER A 108 -28.12 -4.56 29.89
CA SER A 108 -29.33 -4.76 30.71
C SER A 108 -30.18 -5.95 30.27
N LYS A 109 -30.04 -6.43 29.03
CA LYS A 109 -30.92 -7.47 28.45
C LYS A 109 -30.22 -8.77 28.10
N VAL A 110 -28.92 -8.73 27.79
CA VAL A 110 -28.16 -9.93 27.39
C VAL A 110 -27.48 -10.52 28.62
N PRO A 111 -27.81 -11.76 29.03
CA PRO A 111 -27.19 -12.40 30.20
C PRO A 111 -25.66 -12.47 30.09
N GLY A 112 -24.94 -12.19 31.18
CA GLY A 112 -23.47 -12.21 31.23
C GLY A 112 -22.76 -10.94 30.74
N TYR A 113 -23.49 -9.94 30.20
CA TYR A 113 -22.91 -8.68 29.70
C TYR A 113 -23.10 -7.49 30.65
N GLY A 114 -23.57 -7.71 31.89
CA GLY A 114 -23.78 -6.66 32.89
C GLY A 114 -22.51 -5.86 33.25
N TRP A 115 -21.33 -6.43 33.00
CA TRP A 115 -20.06 -5.75 33.22
C TRP A 115 -19.82 -4.56 32.27
N ILE A 116 -20.52 -4.48 31.13
CA ILE A 116 -20.41 -3.37 30.17
C ILE A 116 -20.75 -2.04 30.86
N ALA A 117 -21.81 -1.98 31.69
CA ALA A 117 -22.16 -0.77 32.43
C ALA A 117 -21.03 -0.28 33.36
N ASN A 118 -20.33 -1.20 34.03
CA ASN A 118 -19.17 -0.88 34.86
C ASN A 118 -18.02 -0.35 33.99
N LYS A 119 -17.80 -0.94 32.81
CA LYS A 119 -16.77 -0.50 31.87
C LYS A 119 -17.05 0.91 31.33
N LEU A 120 -18.29 1.20 30.97
CA LEU A 120 -18.74 2.53 30.54
C LEU A 120 -18.59 3.58 31.65
N THR A 121 -18.85 3.19 32.90
CA THR A 121 -18.66 4.06 34.08
C THR A 121 -17.18 4.36 34.32
N TRP A 122 -16.29 3.37 34.15
CA TRP A 122 -14.85 3.62 34.20
C TRP A 122 -14.40 4.54 33.05
N GLN A 123 -14.95 4.33 31.86
CA GLN A 123 -14.69 5.17 30.68
C GLN A 123 -15.21 6.62 30.86
N SER A 124 -16.21 6.87 31.70
CA SER A 124 -16.78 8.22 31.90
C SER A 124 -15.92 9.17 32.73
N GLN A 125 -14.70 8.76 33.10
CA GLN A 125 -13.67 9.68 33.58
C GLN A 125 -13.24 10.71 32.52
N TRP A 126 -13.57 10.45 31.25
CA TRP A 126 -13.40 11.36 30.13
C TRP A 126 -14.77 11.93 29.75
N THR A 127 -14.85 13.24 29.54
CA THR A 127 -16.11 13.95 29.36
C THR A 127 -16.21 14.57 27.98
N ILE A 128 -17.44 14.87 27.56
CA ILE A 128 -17.68 15.62 26.33
C ILE A 128 -16.91 16.95 26.34
N LYS A 129 -16.79 17.62 27.50
CA LYS A 129 -16.06 18.88 27.61
C LYS A 129 -14.60 18.74 27.20
N ASP A 130 -13.96 17.62 27.49
CA ASP A 130 -12.56 17.40 27.11
C ASP A 130 -12.38 17.29 25.58
N LEU A 131 -13.44 16.88 24.86
CA LEU A 131 -13.47 16.84 23.40
C LEU A 131 -13.63 18.25 22.77
N VAL A 132 -14.22 19.21 23.51
CA VAL A 132 -14.48 20.59 23.01
C VAL A 132 -13.53 21.65 23.58
N SER A 133 -12.96 21.43 24.77
CA SER A 133 -12.19 22.45 25.52
C SER A 133 -10.70 22.48 25.23
N GLY A 134 -10.17 21.47 24.53
CA GLY A 134 -8.80 21.48 24.01
C GLY A 134 -8.77 22.17 22.66
N ASN A 135 -7.91 23.19 22.51
CA ASN A 135 -7.51 23.64 21.18
C ASN A 135 -6.65 22.54 20.56
N THR A 136 -7.24 21.51 19.94
CA THR A 136 -6.50 20.54 19.12
C THR A 136 -7.43 19.50 18.48
N SER A 137 -7.31 19.35 17.17
CA SER A 137 -7.71 18.17 16.39
C SER A 137 -7.32 16.82 17.05
N ALA A 138 -6.31 16.84 17.92
CA ALA A 138 -5.88 15.73 18.79
C ALA A 138 -7.03 15.10 19.62
N GLY A 139 -8.07 15.84 20.03
CA GLY A 139 -9.19 15.27 20.79
C GLY A 139 -10.03 14.28 19.98
N LEU A 140 -10.23 14.56 18.68
CA LEU A 140 -10.87 13.65 17.72
C LEU A 140 -9.93 12.52 17.31
N PHE A 141 -8.66 12.83 17.08
CA PHE A 141 -7.61 11.88 16.66
C PHE A 141 -7.30 10.82 17.72
N ASN A 142 -7.26 11.20 18.99
CA ASN A 142 -7.06 10.27 20.08
C ASN A 142 -8.28 9.35 20.33
N ASN A 143 -9.45 9.63 19.72
CA ASN A 143 -10.68 8.83 19.72
C ASN A 143 -10.93 8.04 21.03
N VAL A 144 -11.27 6.75 21.00
CA VAL A 144 -11.62 5.91 22.17
C VAL A 144 -10.39 5.43 22.96
N SER A 145 -9.21 5.58 22.35
CA SER A 145 -7.98 4.86 22.69
C SER A 145 -6.92 5.74 23.36
N GLY A 146 -6.77 6.99 22.94
CA GLY A 146 -5.73 7.92 23.43
C GLY A 146 -6.01 8.57 24.77
N TRP A 147 -7.19 8.33 25.32
CA TRP A 147 -7.56 8.81 26.65
C TRP A 147 -7.09 7.86 27.77
N MET A 148 -6.70 6.65 27.39
CA MET A 148 -6.20 5.63 28.30
C MET A 148 -4.83 6.02 28.86
N LYS A 149 -4.71 5.96 30.19
CA LYS A 149 -3.45 6.29 30.86
C LYS A 149 -2.42 5.18 30.67
N ASN A 150 -2.80 3.93 30.91
CA ASN A 150 -1.89 2.78 30.82
C ASN A 150 -1.98 2.08 29.46
N LYS A 151 -0.86 1.55 28.97
CA LYS A 151 -0.83 0.80 27.70
C LYS A 151 -1.71 -0.46 27.72
N ASN A 152 -1.84 -1.10 28.88
CA ASN A 152 -2.61 -2.35 29.04
C ASN A 152 -4.10 -2.10 29.28
N ASP A 153 -4.51 -0.85 29.49
CA ASP A 153 -5.93 -0.51 29.56
C ASP A 153 -6.58 -0.83 28.20
N TRP A 154 -7.89 -0.99 28.23
CA TRP A 154 -8.70 -1.19 27.02
C TRP A 154 -10.02 -0.43 27.17
N SER A 155 -10.74 -0.24 26.07
CA SER A 155 -12.06 0.40 26.08
C SER A 155 -12.99 -0.26 25.07
N LEU A 156 -14.29 -0.07 25.27
CA LEU A 156 -15.35 -0.47 24.36
C LEU A 156 -15.81 0.72 23.54
N SER A 157 -15.92 0.55 22.22
CA SER A 157 -16.68 1.46 21.37
C SER A 157 -17.65 0.72 20.47
N VAL A 158 -18.62 1.43 19.94
CA VAL A 158 -19.47 0.96 18.85
C VAL A 158 -19.05 1.68 17.58
N THR A 159 -18.86 0.91 16.50
CA THR A 159 -18.83 1.45 15.13
C THR A 159 -20.15 1.09 14.45
N PHE A 160 -20.85 2.09 13.95
CA PHE A 160 -21.97 1.92 13.02
C PHE A 160 -21.46 1.94 11.57
N LEU A 161 -21.99 1.10 10.68
CA LEU A 161 -21.56 1.03 9.29
C LEU A 161 -22.74 1.16 8.32
N ASP A 162 -22.45 1.64 7.12
CA ASP A 162 -23.38 1.68 5.99
C ASP A 162 -23.42 0.33 5.22
N GLU A 163 -24.17 0.28 4.12
CA GLU A 163 -24.28 -0.91 3.28
C GLU A 163 -22.95 -1.37 2.66
N ASP A 164 -21.98 -0.46 2.51
CA ASP A 164 -20.68 -0.72 1.89
C ASP A 164 -19.62 -1.11 2.92
N LEU A 165 -20.02 -1.35 4.18
CA LEU A 165 -19.15 -1.66 5.32
C LEU A 165 -18.14 -0.55 5.64
N LEU A 166 -18.47 0.68 5.25
CA LEU A 166 -17.75 1.88 5.59
C LEU A 166 -18.40 2.57 6.79
N GLY A 167 -17.75 3.61 7.29
CA GLY A 167 -18.24 4.39 8.41
C GLY A 167 -19.64 4.99 8.22
N TRP A 168 -20.48 5.03 9.25
CA TRP A 168 -21.79 5.70 9.15
C TRP A 168 -21.71 7.23 9.27
N ASN A 169 -22.34 7.96 8.34
CA ASN A 169 -22.30 9.43 8.23
C ASN A 169 -23.53 10.19 8.79
N GLY A 170 -24.52 9.48 9.35
CA GLY A 170 -25.62 10.11 10.09
C GLY A 170 -26.85 10.51 9.30
N VAL A 171 -26.90 10.31 7.97
CA VAL A 171 -28.07 10.73 7.16
C VAL A 171 -29.11 9.62 7.02
N ARG A 172 -28.67 8.40 6.69
CA ARG A 172 -29.54 7.22 6.63
C ARG A 172 -29.48 6.45 7.94
N GLU A 173 -30.36 5.47 8.14
CA GLU A 173 -30.21 4.55 9.27
C GLU A 173 -28.98 3.65 9.03
N PRO A 174 -28.15 3.38 10.05
CA PRO A 174 -26.98 2.52 9.88
C PRO A 174 -27.42 1.09 9.59
N VAL A 175 -26.71 0.39 8.69
CA VAL A 175 -27.08 -0.98 8.28
C VAL A 175 -26.48 -2.00 9.26
N TYR A 176 -25.24 -1.78 9.68
CA TYR A 176 -24.54 -2.68 10.59
C TYR A 176 -24.02 -1.95 11.84
N ALA A 177 -23.76 -2.72 12.88
CA ALA A 177 -22.94 -2.28 14.00
C ALA A 177 -21.93 -3.36 14.40
N ARG A 178 -20.81 -2.94 14.99
CA ARG A 178 -19.91 -3.81 15.75
C ARG A 178 -19.48 -3.14 17.04
N ILE A 179 -19.15 -3.98 18.03
CA ILE A 179 -18.57 -3.54 19.29
C ILE A 179 -17.07 -3.82 19.23
N ASN A 180 -16.28 -2.75 19.29
CA ASN A 180 -14.83 -2.81 19.23
C ASN A 180 -14.23 -2.90 20.62
N ILE A 181 -13.15 -3.64 20.71
CA ILE A 181 -12.18 -3.60 21.79
C ILE A 181 -11.01 -2.77 21.30
N ASN A 182 -10.72 -1.70 22.04
CA ASN A 182 -9.69 -0.75 21.67
C ASN A 182 -8.56 -0.78 22.68
N ARG A 183 -7.34 -0.53 22.19
CA ARG A 183 -6.10 -0.43 22.96
C ARG A 183 -5.56 0.99 22.89
N LYS A 184 -4.68 1.34 23.84
CA LYS A 184 -4.12 2.69 23.91
C LYS A 184 -3.46 3.08 22.58
N LEU A 185 -3.78 4.26 22.09
CA LEU A 185 -3.22 4.85 20.88
C LEU A 185 -3.04 6.33 21.11
N VAL A 186 -1.82 6.83 21.01
CA VAL A 186 -1.53 8.26 21.17
C VAL A 186 -1.21 8.84 19.80
N ALA A 187 -1.87 9.94 19.45
CA ALA A 187 -1.61 10.69 18.24
C ALA A 187 -1.13 12.10 18.56
N ASP A 188 -0.30 12.65 17.69
CA ASP A 188 0.09 14.06 17.74
C ASP A 188 -1.02 14.99 17.21
N ASN A 189 -0.71 16.29 17.14
CA ASN A 189 -1.64 17.30 16.66
C ASN A 189 -1.96 17.20 15.16
N SER A 190 -1.17 16.44 14.41
CA SER A 190 -1.35 16.15 12.99
C SER A 190 -2.07 14.81 12.75
N GLY A 191 -2.41 14.08 13.81
CA GLY A 191 -3.05 12.78 13.73
C GLY A 191 -2.08 11.63 13.48
N ILE A 192 -0.76 11.86 13.55
CA ILE A 192 0.25 10.82 13.39
C ILE A 192 0.41 10.05 14.70
N VAL A 193 0.39 8.72 14.61
CA VAL A 193 0.52 7.80 15.75
C VAL A 193 1.93 7.89 16.32
N VAL A 194 2.03 8.17 17.61
CA VAL A 194 3.26 8.09 18.40
C VAL A 194 3.45 6.64 18.84
N LEU A 195 4.24 5.88 18.08
CA LEU A 195 4.41 4.42 18.24
C LEU A 195 4.86 4.04 19.67
N ASP A 196 5.83 4.76 20.22
CA ASP A 196 6.41 4.46 21.54
C ASP A 196 5.46 4.70 22.70
N GLU A 197 4.42 5.50 22.52
CA GLU A 197 3.39 5.77 23.54
C GLU A 197 2.14 4.91 23.35
N SER A 198 2.00 4.31 22.17
CA SER A 198 0.87 3.47 21.77
C SER A 198 1.06 2.01 22.15
N HIS A 199 -0.03 1.26 22.18
CA HIS A 199 -0.02 -0.20 22.35
C HIS A 199 0.08 -0.89 20.98
N PRO A 200 1.00 -1.84 20.78
CA PRO A 200 1.23 -2.46 19.46
C PRO A 200 -0.02 -3.08 18.82
N GLU A 201 -0.86 -3.77 19.60
CA GLU A 201 -2.12 -4.36 19.07
C GLU A 201 -3.13 -3.33 18.54
N GLY A 202 -3.00 -2.07 18.93
CA GLY A 202 -3.84 -0.98 18.42
C GLY A 202 -3.29 -0.34 17.16
N VAL A 203 -2.05 -0.65 16.76
CA VAL A 203 -1.40 0.00 15.63
C VAL A 203 -1.42 -0.92 14.42
N HIS A 204 -2.21 -0.55 13.43
CA HIS A 204 -2.31 -1.26 12.16
C HIS A 204 -1.38 -0.60 11.16
N LYS A 205 -0.18 -1.17 11.03
CA LYS A 205 0.79 -0.72 10.05
C LYS A 205 0.35 -1.15 8.66
N GLN A 206 -0.24 -0.22 7.92
CA GLN A 206 -0.16 -0.25 6.48
C GLN A 206 1.17 0.43 6.12
N GLY A 207 2.30 -0.28 6.29
CA GLY A 207 3.67 -0.08 5.78
C GLY A 207 4.26 1.34 5.60
N SER A 208 3.78 2.35 6.33
CA SER A 208 4.45 3.65 6.50
C SER A 208 4.93 3.70 7.94
N ASP A 209 6.06 4.34 8.19
CA ASP A 209 6.51 4.61 9.56
C ASP A 209 5.66 5.71 10.22
N GLU A 210 5.14 6.64 9.42
CA GLU A 210 4.14 7.63 9.86
C GLU A 210 2.73 7.10 9.55
N ILE A 211 1.96 6.81 10.61
CA ILE A 211 0.62 6.21 10.53
C ILE A 211 -0.38 7.27 10.97
N ASN A 212 -1.37 7.62 10.15
CA ASN A 212 -2.43 8.53 10.60
C ASN A 212 -3.60 7.76 11.24
N VAL A 213 -4.15 8.29 12.32
CA VAL A 213 -5.27 7.70 13.05
C VAL A 213 -6.61 7.76 12.33
N VAL A 214 -6.74 8.68 11.38
CA VAL A 214 -7.96 8.90 10.62
C VAL A 214 -8.05 8.06 9.35
N ASP A 215 -6.93 7.45 8.94
CA ASP A 215 -6.87 6.69 7.71
C ASP A 215 -7.66 5.38 7.88
N PRO A 216 -8.51 5.02 6.91
CA PRO A 216 -9.29 3.79 6.95
C PRO A 216 -8.36 2.60 6.81
N VAL A 217 -8.49 1.65 7.72
CA VAL A 217 -7.73 0.40 7.66
C VAL A 217 -8.69 -0.73 7.32
N ILE A 218 -8.41 -1.49 6.26
CA ILE A 218 -9.05 -2.78 6.03
C ILE A 218 -8.15 -3.82 6.69
N ASN A 219 -8.72 -4.63 7.58
CA ASN A 219 -7.96 -5.69 8.22
C ASN A 219 -7.77 -6.84 7.24
N ASP A 220 -6.56 -6.99 6.69
CA ASP A 220 -6.23 -8.04 5.71
C ASP A 220 -6.49 -9.47 6.22
N GLN A 221 -6.57 -9.67 7.55
CA GLN A 221 -6.86 -10.97 8.15
C GLN A 221 -8.37 -11.20 8.38
N GLN A 222 -9.20 -10.16 8.33
CA GLN A 222 -10.63 -10.18 8.67
C GLN A 222 -11.44 -9.15 7.86
N ASP A 223 -11.36 -9.23 6.53
CA ASP A 223 -12.06 -8.37 5.56
C ASP A 223 -13.58 -8.24 5.81
N THR A 224 -14.21 -9.31 6.29
CA THR A 224 -15.65 -9.37 6.65
C THR A 224 -16.09 -8.42 7.76
N LYS A 225 -15.17 -7.69 8.41
CA LYS A 225 -15.48 -6.76 9.50
C LYS A 225 -15.68 -5.31 9.06
N GLY A 226 -15.47 -4.99 7.78
CA GLY A 226 -15.49 -3.62 7.28
C GLY A 226 -14.30 -2.77 7.74
N VAL A 227 -14.33 -1.47 7.45
CA VAL A 227 -13.23 -0.54 7.77
C VAL A 227 -13.04 -0.40 9.28
N ILE A 228 -11.80 -0.52 9.77
CA ILE A 228 -11.37 -0.27 11.15
C ILE A 228 -10.52 1.01 11.23
N TYR A 229 -10.21 1.44 12.44
CA TYR A 229 -9.40 2.63 12.72
C TYR A 229 -8.21 2.28 13.61
N GLN A 230 -7.22 3.16 13.70
CA GLN A 230 -6.09 3.00 14.61
C GLN A 230 -6.56 3.01 16.07
N GLY A 231 -6.08 2.07 16.87
CA GLY A 231 -6.52 1.81 18.24
C GLY A 231 -7.48 0.62 18.34
N TYR A 232 -8.05 0.16 17.22
CA TYR A 232 -8.78 -1.11 17.14
C TYR A 232 -7.84 -2.28 17.48
N SER A 233 -8.28 -3.24 18.29
CA SER A 233 -7.55 -4.49 18.52
C SER A 233 -8.36 -5.70 18.07
N THR A 234 -9.64 -5.75 18.44
CA THR A 234 -10.57 -6.79 18.01
C THR A 234 -12.01 -6.30 18.12
N SER A 235 -12.98 -7.12 17.76
CA SER A 235 -14.40 -6.79 17.87
C SER A 235 -15.27 -8.03 17.92
N SER A 236 -16.55 -7.80 18.21
CA SER A 236 -17.63 -8.72 17.86
C SER A 236 -17.70 -8.97 16.34
N LYS A 237 -18.57 -9.91 15.94
CA LYS A 237 -19.07 -9.98 14.56
C LYS A 237 -19.86 -8.71 14.21
N LEU A 238 -20.04 -8.46 12.91
CA LEU A 238 -21.01 -7.48 12.42
C LEU A 238 -22.41 -7.94 12.77
N PHE A 239 -23.23 -7.01 13.27
CA PHE A 239 -24.64 -7.22 13.56
C PHE A 239 -25.48 -6.47 12.53
N GLU A 240 -26.40 -7.14 11.83
CA GLU A 240 -27.40 -6.45 11.02
C GLU A 240 -28.40 -5.73 11.94
N LEU A 241 -28.62 -4.44 11.68
CA LEU A 241 -29.48 -3.62 12.54
C LEU A 241 -30.95 -3.64 12.14
N ASN A 242 -31.29 -4.14 10.95
CA ASN A 242 -32.64 -4.21 10.38
C ASN A 242 -33.70 -4.78 11.37
N ARG A 243 -33.33 -5.78 12.18
CA ARG A 243 -34.21 -6.47 13.13
C ARG A 243 -34.19 -5.87 14.54
N MET A 244 -33.29 -4.93 14.80
CA MET A 244 -33.10 -4.27 16.10
C MET A 244 -33.47 -2.78 16.07
N GLN A 245 -33.61 -2.19 14.87
CA GLN A 245 -34.02 -0.80 14.69
C GLN A 245 -35.46 -0.58 15.14
N THR A 246 -35.68 0.51 15.87
CA THR A 246 -37.00 0.87 16.39
C THR A 246 -37.74 1.91 15.55
N GLY A 247 -37.03 2.60 14.64
CA GLY A 247 -37.50 3.80 13.94
C GLY A 247 -37.76 5.00 14.84
N LYS A 248 -37.49 4.90 16.16
CA LYS A 248 -37.65 6.01 17.11
C LYS A 248 -36.34 6.78 17.23
N THR A 249 -36.44 8.11 17.18
CA THR A 249 -35.34 9.03 17.49
C THR A 249 -34.78 8.74 18.88
N ALA A 250 -33.48 8.59 19.00
CA ALA A 250 -32.80 8.47 20.29
C ALA A 250 -33.10 9.69 21.15
N LYS A 251 -33.45 9.46 22.41
CA LYS A 251 -33.66 10.51 23.42
C LYS A 251 -32.69 10.30 24.56
N VAL A 252 -32.23 11.38 25.19
CA VAL A 252 -31.43 11.25 26.41
C VAL A 252 -32.24 10.46 27.44
N PRO A 253 -31.75 9.30 27.92
CA PRO A 253 -32.42 8.56 28.98
C PRO A 253 -32.51 9.44 30.23
N SER A 254 -33.68 9.51 30.83
CA SER A 254 -33.91 10.21 32.10
C SER A 254 -33.15 9.49 33.23
N GLY A 255 -31.89 9.87 33.47
CA GLY A 255 -31.10 9.39 34.62
C GLY A 255 -29.64 9.01 34.37
N ILE A 256 -29.02 9.30 33.22
CA ILE A 256 -27.60 8.97 32.98
C ILE A 256 -26.83 10.26 32.68
N PHE A 257 -25.99 10.68 33.63
CA PHE A 257 -25.03 11.80 33.45
C PHE A 257 -23.63 11.32 33.04
N ASN A 258 -23.37 10.01 33.08
CA ASN A 258 -22.06 9.45 32.73
C ASN A 258 -22.05 9.02 31.28
N PHE A 259 -21.73 10.00 30.46
CA PHE A 259 -21.58 9.83 29.04
C PHE A 259 -20.09 9.95 28.67
N SER A 260 -19.42 8.82 28.41
CA SER A 260 -18.02 8.78 27.95
C SER A 260 -17.86 8.80 26.43
N PRO A 261 -17.23 9.82 25.80
CA PRO A 261 -16.98 9.87 24.35
C PRO A 261 -16.33 8.59 23.79
N SER A 262 -15.56 7.89 24.62
CA SER A 262 -14.93 6.62 24.28
C SER A 262 -15.88 5.43 24.01
N ALA A 263 -17.19 5.60 24.16
CA ALA A 263 -18.17 4.57 23.76
C ALA A 263 -18.49 4.56 22.26
N ALA A 264 -18.09 5.60 21.51
CA ALA A 264 -18.35 5.72 20.08
C ALA A 264 -17.03 5.83 19.31
N ASP A 265 -16.96 5.17 18.15
CA ASP A 265 -15.85 5.32 17.23
C ASP A 265 -16.05 6.55 16.33
N PHE A 266 -15.47 7.68 16.70
CA PHE A 266 -15.62 8.93 15.94
C PHE A 266 -14.83 8.96 14.63
N ILE A 267 -13.85 8.07 14.43
CA ILE A 267 -13.08 8.04 13.18
C ILE A 267 -13.94 7.44 12.07
N ASN A 268 -14.63 6.34 12.35
CA ASN A 268 -15.56 5.73 11.39
C ASN A 268 -16.97 6.32 11.47
N ASN A 269 -17.39 7.00 12.53
CA ASN A 269 -18.75 7.56 12.62
C ASN A 269 -18.78 9.09 12.58
N LYS A 270 -17.97 9.68 11.69
CA LYS A 270 -17.92 11.13 11.47
C LYS A 270 -19.24 11.61 10.87
N ILE A 271 -20.01 12.34 11.66
CA ILE A 271 -21.25 12.97 11.17
C ILE A 271 -20.90 14.34 10.58
N ILE A 272 -21.29 14.55 9.33
CA ILE A 272 -20.99 15.76 8.58
C ILE A 272 -22.17 16.72 8.54
N ASN A 273 -21.87 18.02 8.63
CA ASN A 273 -22.87 19.06 8.49
C ASN A 273 -23.18 19.34 7.01
N LEU A 274 -22.11 19.63 6.29
CA LEU A 274 -22.03 19.76 4.84
C LEU A 274 -21.05 18.69 4.34
N ASP A 275 -21.45 17.93 3.33
CA ASP A 275 -20.58 16.92 2.69
C ASP A 275 -19.58 17.56 1.72
N PHE A 276 -18.97 18.66 2.15
CA PHE A 276 -18.25 19.60 1.28
C PHE A 276 -17.24 18.87 0.40
N GLY A 277 -16.35 18.09 1.00
CA GLY A 277 -15.31 17.39 0.27
C GLY A 277 -15.86 16.38 -0.75
N ASN A 278 -16.87 15.59 -0.40
CA ASN A 278 -17.47 14.66 -1.37
C ASN A 278 -18.27 15.39 -2.45
N MET A 279 -18.98 16.48 -2.14
CA MET A 279 -19.63 17.32 -3.14
C MET A 279 -18.63 17.90 -4.14
N ILE A 280 -17.48 18.38 -3.66
CA ILE A 280 -16.38 18.85 -4.52
C ILE A 280 -15.86 17.70 -5.39
N LEU A 281 -15.56 16.54 -4.81
CA LEU A 281 -15.06 15.36 -5.55
C LEU A 281 -16.04 14.92 -6.64
N GLN A 282 -17.33 14.83 -6.32
CA GLN A 282 -18.40 14.47 -7.26
C GLN A 282 -18.54 15.48 -8.40
N ASN A 283 -18.49 16.78 -8.07
CA ASN A 283 -18.53 17.84 -9.08
C ASN A 283 -17.29 17.86 -9.98
N SER A 284 -16.18 17.30 -9.50
CA SER A 284 -14.86 17.36 -10.14
C SER A 284 -14.45 16.06 -10.82
N LYS A 285 -15.35 15.08 -10.93
CA LYS A 285 -15.06 13.74 -11.46
C LYS A 285 -14.26 13.76 -12.77
N GLU A 286 -14.73 14.52 -13.77
CA GLU A 286 -14.06 14.60 -15.08
C GLU A 286 -12.63 15.16 -14.99
N LYS A 287 -12.41 16.16 -14.12
CA LYS A 287 -11.09 16.76 -13.91
C LYS A 287 -10.16 15.80 -13.16
N ILE A 288 -10.70 15.02 -12.22
CA ILE A 288 -9.97 13.97 -11.51
C ILE A 288 -9.56 12.88 -12.50
N GLU A 289 -10.49 12.40 -13.33
CA GLU A 289 -10.22 11.41 -14.38
C GLU A 289 -9.13 11.89 -15.34
N GLN A 290 -9.22 13.14 -15.80
CA GLN A 290 -8.22 13.75 -16.66
C GLN A 290 -6.85 13.82 -15.97
N ALA A 291 -6.77 14.36 -14.75
CA ALA A 291 -5.52 14.51 -14.01
C ALA A 291 -4.84 13.15 -13.74
N LEU A 292 -5.61 12.13 -13.36
CA LEU A 292 -5.11 10.78 -13.16
C LEU A 292 -4.61 10.16 -14.47
N ASN A 293 -5.39 10.26 -15.55
CA ASN A 293 -4.99 9.72 -16.86
C ASN A 293 -3.70 10.38 -17.37
N GLU A 294 -3.62 11.71 -17.30
CA GLU A 294 -2.43 12.47 -17.72
C GLU A 294 -1.21 12.07 -16.89
N TYR A 295 -1.36 11.97 -15.57
CA TYR A 295 -0.26 11.60 -14.68
C TYR A 295 0.23 10.17 -14.93
N ILE A 296 -0.69 9.20 -14.94
CA ILE A 296 -0.36 7.77 -15.07
C ILE A 296 0.31 7.48 -16.42
N LEU A 297 -0.14 8.12 -17.51
CA LEU A 297 0.47 7.94 -18.83
C LEU A 297 1.84 8.63 -18.95
N ALA A 298 2.04 9.77 -18.29
CA ALA A 298 3.31 10.48 -18.33
C ALA A 298 4.36 9.89 -17.38
N ASN A 299 3.93 9.25 -16.29
CA ASN A 299 4.78 8.71 -15.22
C ASN A 299 4.36 7.26 -14.90
N PRO A 300 4.68 6.29 -15.77
CA PRO A 300 4.29 4.91 -15.56
C PRO A 300 4.92 4.32 -14.30
N PHE A 301 4.17 3.47 -13.60
CA PHE A 301 4.63 2.74 -12.42
C PHE A 301 5.32 1.43 -12.82
N TYR A 302 6.56 1.22 -12.39
CA TYR A 302 7.26 -0.05 -12.58
C TYR A 302 6.85 -1.05 -11.49
N ILE A 303 6.11 -2.10 -11.85
CA ILE A 303 5.69 -3.13 -10.89
C ILE A 303 6.70 -4.29 -10.89
N SER A 304 7.18 -4.69 -9.71
CA SER A 304 8.35 -5.56 -9.55
C SER A 304 8.35 -6.34 -8.23
N GLU A 305 9.31 -7.25 -8.03
CA GLU A 305 9.51 -7.97 -6.75
C GLU A 305 10.01 -7.13 -5.56
N GLY A 306 10.24 -5.83 -5.78
CA GLY A 306 10.71 -4.89 -4.76
C GLY A 306 9.78 -3.70 -4.55
N MET A 307 8.62 -3.66 -5.21
CA MET A 307 7.74 -2.50 -5.15
C MET A 307 7.08 -2.33 -3.78
N ASP A 308 6.91 -1.08 -3.36
CA ASP A 308 5.98 -0.71 -2.29
C ASP A 308 4.66 -0.23 -2.91
N ALA A 309 3.61 -1.05 -2.79
CA ALA A 309 2.27 -0.75 -3.29
C ALA A 309 1.71 0.60 -2.77
N LYS A 310 2.21 1.08 -1.63
CA LYS A 310 1.66 2.28 -0.99
C LYS A 310 2.25 3.57 -1.54
N GLN A 311 3.40 3.49 -2.19
CA GLN A 311 3.90 4.60 -2.99
C GLN A 311 2.89 4.93 -4.10
N ILE A 312 2.29 3.92 -4.74
CA ILE A 312 1.25 4.09 -5.77
C ILE A 312 0.01 4.74 -5.15
N ASP A 313 -0.47 4.23 -4.01
CA ASP A 313 -1.61 4.80 -3.29
C ASP A 313 -1.41 6.29 -2.95
N ASN A 314 -0.24 6.64 -2.38
CA ASN A 314 0.09 8.03 -2.06
C ASN A 314 0.11 8.93 -3.29
N ILE A 315 0.70 8.47 -4.40
CA ILE A 315 0.77 9.21 -5.65
C ILE A 315 -0.64 9.49 -6.19
N ILE A 316 -1.46 8.45 -6.29
CA ILE A 316 -2.85 8.54 -6.76
C ILE A 316 -3.66 9.51 -5.91
N LYS A 317 -3.60 9.38 -4.58
CA LYS A 317 -4.30 10.27 -3.65
C LYS A 317 -3.82 11.71 -3.76
N ASN A 318 -2.52 11.95 -3.92
CA ASN A 318 -1.98 13.29 -4.16
C ASN A 318 -2.53 13.92 -5.44
N GLN A 319 -2.66 13.16 -6.54
CA GLN A 319 -3.24 13.69 -7.79
C GLN A 319 -4.71 14.08 -7.63
N ILE A 320 -5.51 13.24 -6.97
CA ILE A 320 -6.92 13.55 -6.67
C ILE A 320 -7.00 14.77 -5.75
N TYR A 321 -6.12 14.84 -4.75
CA TYR A 321 -6.11 15.92 -3.77
C TYR A 321 -5.76 17.29 -4.38
N VAL A 322 -4.86 17.34 -5.36
CA VAL A 322 -4.56 18.56 -6.11
C VAL A 322 -5.84 19.11 -6.76
N VAL A 323 -6.65 18.25 -7.39
CA VAL A 323 -7.93 18.67 -7.97
C VAL A 323 -8.88 19.12 -6.85
N MET A 324 -9.05 18.31 -5.80
CA MET A 324 -9.94 18.63 -4.69
C MET A 324 -9.65 19.99 -4.06
N ILE A 325 -8.38 20.33 -3.79
CA ILE A 325 -8.03 21.62 -3.18
C ILE A 325 -8.22 22.79 -4.16
N CYS A 326 -7.92 22.60 -5.45
CA CYS A 326 -8.16 23.63 -6.45
C CYS A 326 -9.66 23.93 -6.61
N GLU A 327 -10.50 22.90 -6.62
CA GLU A 327 -11.94 23.07 -6.74
C GLU A 327 -12.56 23.61 -5.45
N ALA A 328 -12.00 23.27 -4.28
CA ALA A 328 -12.40 23.85 -3.00
C ALA A 328 -12.09 25.36 -2.91
N ILE A 329 -10.92 25.81 -3.39
CA ILE A 329 -10.60 27.25 -3.47
C ILE A 329 -11.56 27.97 -4.44
N ASP A 330 -12.01 27.28 -5.49
CA ASP A 330 -12.91 27.80 -6.53
C ASP A 330 -14.42 27.56 -6.23
N ARG A 331 -14.76 27.13 -5.01
CA ARG A 331 -16.10 26.66 -4.58
C ARG A 331 -17.27 27.54 -5.02
N HIS A 332 -17.10 28.88 -5.02
CA HIS A 332 -18.18 29.82 -5.34
C HIS A 332 -18.52 29.87 -6.83
N ASN A 333 -17.64 29.36 -7.70
CA ASN A 333 -17.86 29.27 -9.14
C ASN A 333 -18.41 27.91 -9.57
N LEU A 334 -18.50 26.94 -8.65
CA LEU A 334 -18.98 25.59 -8.94
C LEU A 334 -20.50 25.55 -9.09
N LYS A 335 -20.96 24.66 -9.98
CA LYS A 335 -22.37 24.51 -10.32
C LYS A 335 -22.78 23.06 -10.31
N ASP A 336 -24.02 22.79 -9.89
CA ASP A 336 -24.63 21.46 -10.00
C ASP A 336 -24.93 21.07 -11.46
N LYS A 337 -25.45 19.86 -11.67
CA LYS A 337 -25.80 19.33 -13.00
C LYS A 337 -26.88 20.16 -13.70
N GLU A 338 -27.67 20.94 -12.95
CA GLU A 338 -28.71 21.84 -13.44
C GLU A 338 -28.21 23.29 -13.67
N GLY A 339 -26.92 23.56 -13.41
CA GLY A 339 -26.30 24.86 -13.61
C GLY A 339 -26.55 25.88 -12.49
N ARG A 340 -27.10 25.46 -11.35
CA ARG A 340 -27.27 26.29 -10.14
C ARG A 340 -25.98 26.29 -9.32
N PRO A 341 -25.72 27.29 -8.45
CA PRO A 341 -24.59 27.25 -7.53
C PRO A 341 -24.58 25.95 -6.72
N LEU A 342 -23.41 25.33 -6.58
CA LEU A 342 -23.26 24.05 -5.88
C LEU A 342 -23.63 24.14 -4.38
N PHE A 343 -23.41 25.30 -3.77
CA PHE A 343 -23.68 25.56 -2.35
C PHE A 343 -24.69 26.69 -2.18
N ASP A 344 -25.66 26.50 -1.29
CA ASP A 344 -26.58 27.56 -0.90
C ASP A 344 -25.95 28.59 0.07
N GLU A 345 -26.66 29.67 0.39
CA GLU A 345 -26.13 30.74 1.25
C GLU A 345 -25.75 30.28 2.66
N THR A 346 -26.42 29.26 3.19
CA THR A 346 -26.10 28.71 4.51
C THR A 346 -24.89 27.78 4.45
N GLU A 347 -24.75 27.03 3.36
CA GLU A 347 -23.63 26.11 3.11
C GLU A 347 -22.34 26.86 2.75
N LYS A 348 -22.43 28.06 2.16
CA LYS A 348 -21.25 28.89 1.83
C LYS A 348 -20.41 29.25 3.06
N ALA A 349 -21.05 29.65 4.15
CA ALA A 349 -20.35 30.01 5.38
C ALA A 349 -19.59 28.80 5.98
N ASP A 350 -20.22 27.62 5.94
CA ASP A 350 -19.59 26.35 6.37
C ASP A 350 -18.43 25.99 5.43
N ALA A 351 -18.60 26.16 4.11
CA ALA A 351 -17.57 25.91 3.12
C ALA A 351 -16.34 26.81 3.31
N ASP A 352 -16.53 28.10 3.60
CA ASP A 352 -15.45 29.06 3.86
C ASP A 352 -14.57 28.64 5.07
N ALA A 353 -15.21 28.17 6.14
CA ALA A 353 -14.52 27.67 7.32
C ALA A 353 -13.70 26.41 7.00
N ILE A 354 -14.28 25.47 6.23
CA ILE A 354 -13.62 24.24 5.80
C ILE A 354 -12.39 24.55 4.94
N VAL A 355 -12.51 25.41 3.93
CA VAL A 355 -11.39 25.79 3.04
C VAL A 355 -10.28 26.49 3.80
N THR A 356 -10.63 27.35 4.77
CA THR A 356 -9.62 27.97 5.66
C THR A 356 -8.79 26.92 6.39
N GLY A 357 -9.43 25.86 6.90
CA GLY A 357 -8.74 24.73 7.52
C GLY A 357 -7.85 23.93 6.56
N MET A 358 -8.33 23.70 5.33
CA MET A 358 -7.53 23.05 4.27
C MET A 358 -6.27 23.84 3.93
N MET A 359 -6.40 25.16 3.74
CA MET A 359 -5.26 26.06 3.45
C MET A 359 -4.27 26.15 4.62
N GLY A 360 -4.75 26.09 5.86
CA GLY A 360 -3.91 26.00 7.06
C GLY A 360 -3.09 24.70 7.08
N SER A 361 -3.72 23.57 6.78
CA SER A 361 -3.07 22.25 6.71
C SER A 361 -2.00 22.22 5.61
N LEU A 362 -2.31 22.75 4.43
CA LEU A 362 -1.36 22.88 3.32
C LEU A 362 -0.15 23.76 3.69
N THR A 363 -0.38 24.88 4.38
CA THR A 363 0.69 25.76 4.87
C THR A 363 1.63 25.00 5.80
N ASN A 364 1.09 24.22 6.74
CA ASN A 364 1.89 23.43 7.67
C ASN A 364 2.69 22.33 6.98
N ALA A 365 2.09 21.63 6.01
CA ALA A 365 2.78 20.62 5.20
C ALA A 365 3.97 21.21 4.45
N VAL A 366 3.78 22.36 3.78
CA VAL A 366 4.86 23.05 3.05
C VAL A 366 5.97 23.52 4.00
N ASN A 367 5.63 24.05 5.18
CA ASN A 367 6.62 24.43 6.19
C ASN A 367 7.40 23.23 6.74
N ASN A 368 6.75 22.08 6.93
CA ASN A 368 7.43 20.84 7.29
C ASN A 368 8.44 20.45 6.20
N LEU A 369 8.04 20.45 4.92
CA LEU A 369 8.95 20.16 3.82
C LEU A 369 10.13 21.13 3.76
N LYS A 370 9.94 22.41 4.11
CA LYS A 370 11.04 23.38 4.21
C LYS A 370 12.07 23.02 5.28
N SER A 371 11.75 22.18 6.26
CA SER A 371 12.72 21.67 7.24
C SER A 371 13.59 20.51 6.73
N LYS A 372 13.16 19.80 5.68
CA LYS A 372 13.85 18.60 5.15
C LYS A 372 15.01 19.00 4.24
N GLU A 373 16.20 18.41 4.41
CA GLU A 373 17.40 18.89 3.70
C GLU A 373 17.37 18.68 2.17
N TRP A 374 16.68 17.64 1.68
CA TRP A 374 16.65 17.28 0.26
C TRP A 374 15.66 18.09 -0.59
N THR A 375 14.78 18.88 0.01
CA THR A 375 13.71 19.60 -0.72
C THR A 375 14.19 20.94 -1.28
N ASN A 376 13.65 21.32 -2.43
CA ASN A 376 13.95 22.57 -3.12
C ASN A 376 13.27 23.76 -2.43
N LYS A 377 14.06 24.56 -1.69
CA LYS A 377 13.56 25.71 -0.92
C LYS A 377 12.94 26.80 -1.79
N THR A 378 13.52 27.07 -2.96
CA THR A 378 12.99 28.08 -3.88
C THR A 378 11.58 27.72 -4.34
N LEU A 379 11.39 26.45 -4.74
CA LEU A 379 10.08 25.92 -5.15
C LEU A 379 9.05 26.04 -4.01
N LEU A 380 9.43 25.66 -2.79
CA LEU A 380 8.55 25.73 -1.62
C LEU A 380 8.22 27.17 -1.20
N ASP A 381 9.15 28.11 -1.35
CA ASP A 381 8.94 29.53 -1.08
C ASP A 381 8.01 30.18 -2.11
N GLU A 382 8.19 29.88 -3.39
CA GLU A 382 7.27 30.29 -4.47
C GLU A 382 5.86 29.79 -4.17
N PHE A 383 5.71 28.50 -3.88
CA PHE A 383 4.39 27.91 -3.59
C PHE A 383 3.78 28.49 -2.30
N SER A 384 4.58 28.73 -1.27
CA SER A 384 4.12 29.42 -0.05
C SER A 384 3.61 30.84 -0.35
N SER A 385 4.24 31.57 -1.26
CA SER A 385 3.78 32.89 -1.67
C SER A 385 2.42 32.82 -2.38
N MET A 386 2.19 31.79 -3.20
CA MET A 386 0.89 31.55 -3.85
C MET A 386 -0.20 31.25 -2.81
N ILE A 387 0.08 30.36 -1.86
CA ILE A 387 -0.82 30.05 -0.72
C ILE A 387 -1.17 31.33 0.04
N ASN A 388 -0.18 32.14 0.42
CA ASN A 388 -0.40 33.38 1.15
C ASN A 388 -1.24 34.38 0.36
N THR A 389 -1.03 34.48 -0.94
CA THR A 389 -1.83 35.35 -1.82
C THR A 389 -3.29 34.92 -1.86
N ILE A 390 -3.55 33.61 -1.99
CA ILE A 390 -4.90 33.04 -1.98
C ILE A 390 -5.57 33.30 -0.62
N ARG A 391 -4.86 33.06 0.49
CA ARG A 391 -5.38 33.32 1.85
C ARG A 391 -5.74 34.79 2.07
N ASN A 392 -4.89 35.72 1.60
CA ASN A 392 -5.15 37.15 1.70
C ASN A 392 -6.34 37.61 0.85
N ASN A 393 -6.74 36.82 -0.14
CA ASN A 393 -7.94 37.03 -0.96
C ASN A 393 -9.14 36.21 -0.47
N GLY A 394 -9.22 35.90 0.82
CA GLY A 394 -10.36 35.17 1.38
C GLY A 394 -10.39 33.68 1.04
N ASN A 395 -9.23 33.08 0.77
CA ASN A 395 -9.09 31.71 0.27
C ASN A 395 -9.78 31.48 -1.08
N GLU A 396 -9.61 32.43 -2.00
CA GLU A 396 -10.08 32.35 -3.38
C GLU A 396 -8.96 32.65 -4.37
N PHE A 397 -9.12 32.15 -5.60
CA PHE A 397 -8.24 32.52 -6.71
C PHE A 397 -8.50 33.97 -7.11
N GLY A 398 -7.60 34.86 -6.69
CA GLY A 398 -7.51 36.24 -7.17
C GLY A 398 -6.55 36.37 -8.35
N SER A 399 -5.37 36.92 -8.09
CA SER A 399 -4.30 37.06 -9.10
C SER A 399 -3.58 35.75 -9.44
N ILE A 400 -3.65 34.75 -8.56
CA ILE A 400 -3.09 33.42 -8.79
C ILE A 400 -4.06 32.60 -9.63
N ASN A 401 -3.60 32.12 -10.78
CA ASN A 401 -4.39 31.26 -11.65
C ASN A 401 -4.48 29.83 -11.10
N LYS A 402 -5.64 29.20 -11.22
CA LYS A 402 -5.93 27.83 -10.76
C LYS A 402 -5.00 26.78 -11.37
N THR A 403 -4.79 26.80 -12.69
CA THR A 403 -3.88 25.87 -13.39
C THR A 403 -2.44 26.11 -12.97
N GLN A 404 -2.02 27.37 -12.82
CA GLN A 404 -0.68 27.69 -12.31
C GLN A 404 -0.46 27.13 -10.90
N PHE A 405 -1.46 27.25 -10.01
CA PHE A 405 -1.41 26.68 -8.68
C PHE A 405 -1.35 25.15 -8.71
N ALA A 406 -2.19 24.49 -9.52
CA ALA A 406 -2.21 23.05 -9.66
C ALA A 406 -0.84 22.50 -10.11
N ASN A 407 -0.26 23.07 -11.17
CA ASN A 407 1.04 22.64 -11.69
C ASN A 407 2.16 22.83 -10.66
N LYS A 408 2.18 23.99 -9.98
CA LYS A 408 3.17 24.26 -8.93
C LYS A 408 3.00 23.33 -7.73
N PHE A 409 1.77 22.96 -7.40
CA PHE A 409 1.50 22.02 -6.32
C PHE A 409 1.98 20.60 -6.69
N GLN A 410 1.76 20.15 -7.93
CA GLN A 410 2.30 18.88 -8.43
C GLN A 410 3.84 18.86 -8.39
N GLU A 411 4.51 19.95 -8.77
CA GLU A 411 5.97 20.06 -8.64
C GLU A 411 6.43 19.89 -7.18
N VAL A 412 5.73 20.52 -6.23
CA VAL A 412 6.01 20.40 -4.79
C VAL A 412 5.78 18.96 -4.29
N ILE A 413 4.75 18.28 -4.77
CA ILE A 413 4.48 16.87 -4.45
C ILE A 413 5.64 16.00 -4.94
N GLU A 414 6.11 16.18 -6.17
CA GLU A 414 7.23 15.40 -6.71
C GLU A 414 8.57 15.69 -6.00
N ASP A 415 8.80 16.94 -5.60
CA ASP A 415 10.00 17.36 -4.85
C ASP A 415 9.98 16.89 -3.38
N SER A 416 8.81 16.52 -2.85
CA SER A 416 8.67 16.08 -1.46
C SER A 416 9.41 14.76 -1.16
N ARG A 417 9.63 13.93 -2.19
CA ARG A 417 10.40 12.68 -2.12
C ARG A 417 11.90 12.94 -2.23
N ASN A 418 12.69 12.27 -1.39
CA ASN A 418 14.14 12.24 -1.57
C ASN A 418 14.52 11.36 -2.76
N LYS A 419 14.91 11.97 -3.89
CA LYS A 419 15.29 11.24 -5.12
C LYS A 419 16.55 10.37 -4.97
N PHE A 420 17.34 10.59 -3.92
CA PHE A 420 18.53 9.80 -3.61
C PHE A 420 18.24 8.61 -2.68
N ASP A 421 17.04 8.54 -2.11
CA ASP A 421 16.59 7.42 -1.30
C ASP A 421 15.49 6.67 -2.03
N VAL A 422 15.82 5.45 -2.46
CA VAL A 422 14.96 4.58 -3.27
C VAL A 422 13.73 4.09 -2.53
N ASN A 423 13.74 4.17 -1.19
CA ASN A 423 12.60 3.84 -0.33
C ASN A 423 11.79 5.09 0.08
N SER A 424 12.20 6.29 -0.35
CA SER A 424 11.51 7.53 0.00
C SER A 424 10.16 7.63 -0.69
N ASN A 425 9.13 8.05 0.06
CA ASN A 425 7.77 8.25 -0.42
C ASN A 425 7.48 9.74 -0.65
N GLN A 426 6.52 10.05 -1.52
CA GLN A 426 5.94 11.40 -1.56
C GLN A 426 5.24 11.71 -0.24
N PHE A 427 5.29 12.98 0.16
CA PHE A 427 4.55 13.48 1.32
C PHE A 427 3.04 13.36 1.08
N ALA A 428 2.31 12.87 2.08
CA ALA A 428 0.86 12.66 2.01
C ALA A 428 0.09 13.96 2.30
N PHE A 429 0.01 14.86 1.32
CA PHE A 429 -0.69 16.16 1.48
C PHE A 429 -2.18 16.02 1.78
N TYR A 430 -2.76 14.89 1.38
CA TYR A 430 -4.17 14.59 1.50
C TYR A 430 -4.60 14.06 2.88
N SER A 431 -3.66 13.83 3.79
CA SER A 431 -3.90 13.08 5.04
C SER A 431 -5.11 13.62 5.82
N GLY A 432 -6.06 12.74 6.12
CA GLY A 432 -7.32 13.06 6.78
C GLY A 432 -8.39 13.80 5.97
N GLN A 433 -8.08 14.22 4.74
CA GLN A 433 -9.00 14.94 3.86
C GLN A 433 -9.45 14.11 2.66
N LEU A 434 -8.65 13.14 2.22
CA LEU A 434 -9.00 12.22 1.13
C LEU A 434 -8.63 10.78 1.51
N ASN A 435 -9.54 9.88 1.19
CA ASN A 435 -9.36 8.45 1.24
C ASN A 435 -9.54 7.89 -0.17
N ALA A 436 -8.86 6.78 -0.44
CA ALA A 436 -9.04 6.02 -1.66
C ALA A 436 -8.72 4.55 -1.40
N ILE A 437 -9.41 3.68 -2.13
CA ILE A 437 -9.12 2.26 -2.21
C ILE A 437 -8.91 1.91 -3.68
N LEU A 438 -7.77 1.28 -3.96
CA LEU A 438 -7.36 0.86 -5.29
C LEU A 438 -7.80 -0.59 -5.50
N TYR A 439 -8.34 -0.89 -6.68
CA TYR A 439 -8.86 -2.20 -7.04
C TYR A 439 -8.31 -2.67 -8.38
N LYS A 440 -8.23 -3.99 -8.50
CA LYS A 440 -8.05 -4.72 -9.74
C LYS A 440 -9.33 -5.50 -10.05
N ASN A 441 -9.85 -5.36 -11.26
CA ASN A 441 -11.11 -5.96 -11.69
C ASN A 441 -10.97 -6.66 -13.05
N ASN A 442 -11.44 -7.90 -13.18
CA ASN A 442 -11.49 -8.63 -14.46
C ASN A 442 -12.93 -8.90 -14.96
N GLY A 443 -13.91 -8.17 -14.44
CA GLY A 443 -15.33 -8.33 -14.73
C GLY A 443 -16.02 -9.47 -13.97
N ARG A 444 -15.27 -10.34 -13.28
CA ARG A 444 -15.82 -11.43 -12.44
C ARG A 444 -15.57 -11.22 -10.95
N SER A 445 -14.42 -10.65 -10.62
CA SER A 445 -13.99 -10.38 -9.26
C SER A 445 -13.28 -9.04 -9.19
N SER A 446 -13.51 -8.31 -8.10
CA SER A 446 -12.72 -7.14 -7.72
C SER A 446 -11.85 -7.51 -6.52
N MET A 447 -10.57 -7.16 -6.59
CA MET A 447 -9.56 -7.40 -5.54
C MET A 447 -8.90 -6.08 -5.17
N THR A 448 -8.77 -5.83 -3.86
CA THR A 448 -8.05 -4.64 -3.38
C THR A 448 -6.54 -4.78 -3.61
N LEU A 449 -5.92 -3.70 -4.06
CA LEU A 449 -4.50 -3.62 -4.35
C LEU A 449 -3.70 -3.22 -3.11
N THR A 450 -3.47 -4.16 -2.19
CA THR A 450 -2.81 -3.88 -0.89
C THR A 450 -1.33 -4.24 -0.85
N ASN A 451 -0.83 -5.05 -1.79
CA ASN A 451 0.52 -5.59 -1.74
C ASN A 451 1.07 -5.89 -3.14
N GLN A 452 2.37 -6.13 -3.26
CA GLN A 452 3.04 -6.43 -4.54
C GLN A 452 2.34 -7.52 -5.38
N SER A 453 1.94 -8.65 -4.76
CA SER A 453 1.33 -9.77 -5.50
C SER A 453 -0.01 -9.41 -6.13
N SER A 454 -0.73 -8.43 -5.55
CA SER A 454 -1.99 -7.94 -6.10
C SER A 454 -1.83 -7.22 -7.44
N TYR A 455 -0.64 -6.67 -7.74
CA TYR A 455 -0.32 -5.97 -8.99
C TYR A 455 0.23 -6.89 -10.09
N PHE A 456 0.62 -8.11 -9.77
CA PHE A 456 1.36 -9.02 -10.65
C PHE A 456 0.75 -9.25 -12.04
N ASP A 457 -0.58 -9.15 -12.15
CA ASP A 457 -1.31 -9.42 -13.40
C ASP A 457 -1.47 -8.19 -14.30
N PHE A 458 -1.11 -6.98 -13.84
CA PHE A 458 -1.13 -5.81 -14.73
C PHE A 458 -0.04 -5.93 -15.79
N GLY A 459 -0.36 -5.51 -17.02
CA GLY A 459 0.45 -5.68 -18.24
C GLY A 459 0.45 -7.13 -18.76
N TYR A 460 0.76 -8.09 -17.89
CA TYR A 460 0.78 -9.53 -18.21
C TYR A 460 -0.58 -10.10 -18.65
N ASP A 461 -1.67 -9.72 -17.98
CA ASP A 461 -3.04 -10.15 -18.32
C ASP A 461 -3.92 -8.92 -18.58
N SER A 462 -4.13 -8.67 -19.88
CA SER A 462 -4.94 -7.57 -20.41
C SER A 462 -6.44 -7.61 -20.07
N SER A 463 -6.92 -8.63 -19.34
CA SER A 463 -8.29 -8.69 -18.83
C SER A 463 -8.48 -7.87 -17.55
N TYR A 464 -7.41 -7.58 -16.82
CA TYR A 464 -7.47 -6.82 -15.58
C TYR A 464 -7.50 -5.31 -15.83
N LYS A 465 -8.39 -4.64 -15.10
CA LYS A 465 -8.62 -3.20 -15.13
C LYS A 465 -8.26 -2.59 -13.79
N PHE A 466 -7.75 -1.37 -13.83
CA PHE A 466 -7.47 -0.58 -12.64
C PHE A 466 -8.68 0.29 -12.30
N GLU A 467 -9.14 0.25 -11.05
CA GLU A 467 -10.26 1.06 -10.57
C GLU A 467 -9.89 1.70 -9.23
N ILE A 468 -10.42 2.91 -8.98
CA ILE A 468 -10.24 3.59 -7.69
C ILE A 468 -11.60 4.04 -7.18
N TYR A 469 -11.90 3.73 -5.93
CA TYR A 469 -12.98 4.37 -5.19
C TYR A 469 -12.40 5.40 -4.23
N TYR A 470 -12.86 6.65 -4.28
CA TYR A 470 -12.26 7.75 -3.52
C TYR A 470 -13.32 8.63 -2.83
N TRP A 471 -13.05 9.09 -1.61
CA TRP A 471 -13.98 9.94 -0.86
C TRP A 471 -13.25 10.86 0.12
N SER A 472 -13.86 11.97 0.49
CA SER A 472 -13.24 12.96 1.37
C SER A 472 -13.64 12.73 2.82
N GLY A 473 -12.67 12.45 3.70
CA GLY A 473 -12.72 12.55 5.17
C GLY A 473 -13.75 11.69 5.94
N SER A 474 -14.97 11.59 5.42
CA SER A 474 -16.19 10.91 5.84
C SER A 474 -16.85 10.25 4.62
N THR A 475 -17.58 9.17 4.84
CA THR A 475 -18.35 8.48 3.81
C THR A 475 -19.36 9.39 3.10
N PRO A 476 -19.47 9.30 1.77
CA PRO A 476 -20.39 10.14 0.98
C PRO A 476 -21.85 9.97 1.42
N ILE A 477 -22.59 11.07 1.54
CA ILE A 477 -24.03 11.03 1.89
C ILE A 477 -24.88 10.49 0.73
N THR A 478 -24.55 10.94 -0.48
CA THR A 478 -25.20 10.59 -1.75
C THR A 478 -24.14 10.61 -2.85
N GLY A 479 -24.44 10.10 -4.06
CA GLY A 479 -23.55 10.29 -5.21
C GLY A 479 -22.29 9.42 -5.18
N LYS A 480 -22.27 8.35 -4.37
CA LYS A 480 -21.12 7.44 -4.24
C LYS A 480 -20.71 6.81 -5.58
N GLU A 481 -21.67 6.63 -6.48
CA GLU A 481 -21.47 6.15 -7.84
C GLU A 481 -20.63 7.08 -8.71
N GLU A 482 -20.59 8.38 -8.39
CA GLU A 482 -19.79 9.39 -9.10
C GLU A 482 -18.36 9.48 -8.59
N GLN A 483 -18.01 8.68 -7.57
CA GLN A 483 -16.72 8.70 -6.88
C GLN A 483 -15.85 7.49 -7.23
N TRP A 484 -16.09 6.95 -8.41
CA TRP A 484 -15.30 5.89 -9.02
C TRP A 484 -14.49 6.45 -10.19
N TYR A 485 -13.20 6.13 -10.21
CA TYR A 485 -12.35 6.26 -11.38
C TYR A 485 -12.24 4.88 -12.03
N LYS A 486 -12.74 4.76 -13.27
CA LYS A 486 -12.76 3.52 -14.05
C LYS A 486 -12.27 3.80 -15.49
N PRO A 487 -10.98 4.06 -15.69
CA PRO A 487 -10.44 4.54 -16.96
C PRO A 487 -10.68 3.58 -18.12
N ASP A 488 -10.78 2.28 -17.84
CA ASP A 488 -10.82 1.20 -18.82
C ASP A 488 -12.23 0.62 -19.05
N GLU A 489 -13.27 1.17 -18.42
CA GLU A 489 -14.64 0.63 -18.51
C GLU A 489 -15.17 0.65 -19.96
N ASN A 490 -14.79 1.67 -20.74
CA ASN A 490 -15.29 1.92 -22.10
C ASN A 490 -14.19 1.96 -23.17
N ARG A 491 -13.00 1.41 -22.89
CA ARG A 491 -11.85 1.40 -23.82
C ARG A 491 -11.67 0.04 -24.49
N SER A 492 -10.97 0.03 -25.62
CA SER A 492 -10.40 -1.20 -26.16
C SER A 492 -9.18 -1.63 -25.33
N GLN A 493 -8.84 -2.92 -25.30
CA GLN A 493 -7.70 -3.42 -24.50
C GLN A 493 -6.39 -2.71 -24.86
N GLU A 494 -6.16 -2.41 -26.14
CA GLU A 494 -4.97 -1.69 -26.62
C GLU A 494 -4.89 -0.21 -26.15
N GLU A 495 -5.96 0.30 -25.52
CA GLU A 495 -6.08 1.67 -25.04
C GLU A 495 -6.21 1.75 -23.51
N TYR A 496 -6.07 0.63 -22.82
CA TYR A 496 -6.16 0.58 -21.37
C TYR A 496 -5.07 1.45 -20.72
N ILE A 497 -5.50 2.29 -19.78
CA ILE A 497 -4.61 3.07 -18.92
C ILE A 497 -3.88 2.14 -17.96
N SER A 498 -4.54 1.09 -17.48
CA SER A 498 -3.89 0.08 -16.64
C SER A 498 -2.73 -0.61 -17.35
N ASP A 499 -2.88 -0.91 -18.64
CA ASP A 499 -1.83 -1.50 -19.46
C ASP A 499 -0.69 -0.50 -19.72
N LYS A 500 -1.02 0.74 -20.13
CA LYS A 500 -0.02 1.76 -20.47
C LYS A 500 0.66 2.42 -19.26
N GLY A 501 0.00 2.40 -18.12
CA GLY A 501 0.36 3.12 -16.91
C GLY A 501 1.13 2.30 -15.89
N PHE A 502 1.10 0.98 -16.01
CA PHE A 502 1.85 0.05 -15.17
C PHE A 502 2.77 -0.76 -16.07
N ARG A 503 4.06 -0.81 -15.75
CA ARG A 503 5.09 -1.53 -16.51
C ARG A 503 5.53 -2.74 -15.72
N ASN A 504 5.14 -3.93 -16.18
CA ASN A 504 5.49 -5.18 -15.55
C ASN A 504 6.96 -5.53 -15.79
N VAL A 505 7.76 -5.40 -14.74
CA VAL A 505 9.18 -5.78 -14.74
C VAL A 505 9.47 -6.90 -13.74
N PHE A 506 8.47 -7.74 -13.45
CA PHE A 506 8.65 -8.92 -12.59
C PHE A 506 9.68 -9.89 -13.20
N LEU A 507 10.69 -10.19 -12.41
CA LEU A 507 11.76 -11.14 -12.68
C LEU A 507 11.25 -12.58 -12.64
N GLY A 508 10.27 -12.89 -11.80
CA GLY A 508 9.70 -14.23 -11.63
C GLY A 508 9.05 -14.76 -12.91
N GLN A 509 8.26 -13.94 -13.60
CA GLN A 509 7.64 -14.29 -14.90
C GLN A 509 8.67 -14.40 -16.03
N ARG A 510 9.85 -13.79 -15.86
CA ARG A 510 10.91 -13.83 -16.87
C ARG A 510 11.87 -14.99 -16.66
N LEU A 511 12.20 -15.30 -15.39
CA LEU A 511 13.35 -16.13 -15.02
C LEU A 511 12.98 -17.34 -14.15
N SER A 512 11.90 -17.30 -13.35
CA SER A 512 11.58 -18.38 -12.40
C SER A 512 10.60 -19.42 -12.97
N PRO A 513 10.97 -20.71 -13.08
CA PRO A 513 10.04 -21.76 -13.51
C PRO A 513 9.04 -22.19 -12.42
N GLN A 514 9.19 -21.70 -11.17
CA GLN A 514 8.42 -22.18 -10.02
C GLN A 514 7.04 -21.51 -9.85
N ASN A 515 6.76 -20.41 -10.57
CA ASN A 515 5.54 -19.62 -10.37
C ASN A 515 4.28 -20.16 -11.09
N GLY A 516 4.35 -21.30 -11.79
CA GLY A 516 3.19 -21.94 -12.43
C GLY A 516 2.56 -21.17 -13.60
N SER A 517 2.98 -19.92 -13.84
CA SER A 517 2.60 -19.04 -14.97
C SER A 517 3.62 -19.12 -16.11
N TYR A 518 3.31 -18.46 -17.24
CA TYR A 518 4.22 -18.27 -18.37
C TYR A 518 5.60 -17.82 -17.89
N ASN A 519 6.67 -18.47 -18.37
CA ASN A 519 8.06 -18.11 -18.10
C ASN A 519 8.78 -17.76 -19.39
N ALA A 520 9.13 -16.48 -19.56
CA ALA A 520 9.68 -15.96 -20.81
C ALA A 520 11.01 -16.65 -21.22
N LEU A 521 11.94 -16.89 -20.28
CA LEU A 521 13.20 -17.58 -20.56
C LEU A 521 12.99 -19.02 -21.04
N ILE A 522 12.11 -19.78 -20.40
CA ILE A 522 11.79 -21.16 -20.79
C ILE A 522 11.12 -21.19 -22.16
N GLN A 523 10.21 -20.24 -22.44
CA GLN A 523 9.61 -20.13 -23.76
C GLN A 523 10.67 -19.82 -24.82
N TYR A 524 11.58 -18.88 -24.56
CA TYR A 524 12.70 -18.57 -25.45
C TYR A 524 13.54 -19.82 -25.73
N ILE A 525 13.92 -20.55 -24.68
CA ILE A 525 14.70 -21.79 -24.78
C ILE A 525 13.96 -22.84 -25.63
N ASN A 526 12.64 -22.98 -25.47
CA ASN A 526 11.84 -23.93 -26.25
C ASN A 526 11.79 -23.60 -27.75
N GLN A 527 12.03 -22.35 -28.14
CA GLN A 527 12.11 -21.93 -29.54
C GLN A 527 13.49 -22.17 -30.16
N LEU A 528 14.49 -22.54 -29.35
CA LEU A 528 15.81 -22.90 -29.85
C LEU A 528 15.84 -24.34 -30.37
N PRO A 529 16.56 -24.64 -31.47
CA PRO A 529 16.63 -25.98 -32.06
C PRO A 529 17.03 -27.07 -31.05
N GLU A 530 17.98 -26.75 -30.17
CA GLU A 530 18.57 -27.67 -29.19
C GLU A 530 17.89 -27.58 -27.81
N LYS A 531 16.86 -26.73 -27.65
CA LYS A 531 16.12 -26.51 -26.40
C LYS A 531 17.00 -26.21 -25.18
N ARG A 532 18.10 -25.50 -25.39
CA ARG A 532 19.03 -25.00 -24.36
C ARG A 532 19.76 -23.76 -24.85
N LEU A 533 20.41 -23.03 -23.95
CA LEU A 533 21.32 -21.96 -24.32
C LEU A 533 22.72 -22.52 -24.61
N ASP A 534 23.28 -22.22 -25.78
CA ASP A 534 24.66 -22.56 -26.09
C ASP A 534 25.57 -21.37 -25.74
N LEU A 535 26.65 -21.62 -24.99
CA LEU A 535 27.61 -20.63 -24.51
C LEU A 535 28.97 -20.83 -25.20
N ASP A 536 29.46 -19.83 -25.93
CA ASP A 536 30.78 -19.86 -26.57
C ASP A 536 31.87 -19.29 -25.66
N ILE A 537 32.20 -20.02 -24.59
CA ILE A 537 33.14 -19.53 -23.56
C ILE A 537 34.58 -19.39 -24.07
N PHE A 538 34.92 -20.07 -25.18
CA PHE A 538 36.26 -20.04 -25.77
C PHE A 538 36.33 -19.20 -27.06
N GLY A 539 35.21 -18.73 -27.60
CA GLY A 539 35.15 -17.97 -28.85
C GLY A 539 35.38 -18.82 -30.11
N LEU A 540 35.02 -20.11 -30.07
CA LEU A 540 35.37 -21.11 -31.09
C LEU A 540 34.20 -21.49 -32.00
N GLN A 541 32.98 -21.02 -31.75
CA GLN A 541 31.81 -21.36 -32.56
C GLN A 541 31.85 -20.68 -33.94
N ASN A 542 32.27 -19.40 -33.99
CA ASN A 542 32.27 -18.57 -35.20
C ASN A 542 33.66 -18.01 -35.54
N HIS A 543 34.73 -18.69 -35.13
CA HIS A 543 36.08 -18.18 -35.31
C HIS A 543 36.49 -18.18 -36.79
N SER A 544 37.09 -17.07 -37.26
CA SER A 544 37.55 -16.90 -38.64
C SER A 544 38.84 -17.66 -39.00
N LEU A 545 39.48 -18.32 -38.01
CA LEU A 545 40.75 -19.01 -38.18
C LEU A 545 40.51 -20.50 -38.42
N PRO A 546 41.33 -21.17 -39.27
CA PRO A 546 41.22 -22.60 -39.46
C PRO A 546 41.63 -23.35 -38.18
N ALA A 547 40.95 -24.46 -37.88
CA ALA A 547 41.29 -25.32 -36.76
C ALA A 547 42.70 -25.91 -36.90
N SER A 548 43.60 -25.51 -36.00
CA SER A 548 44.97 -26.02 -35.91
C SER A 548 45.50 -25.86 -34.48
N VAL A 549 46.52 -26.64 -34.12
CA VAL A 549 47.15 -26.59 -32.78
C VAL A 549 47.65 -25.18 -32.46
N SER A 550 48.38 -24.55 -33.39
CA SER A 550 48.94 -23.20 -33.19
C SER A 550 47.88 -22.13 -32.97
N ASN A 551 46.76 -22.20 -33.71
CA ASN A 551 45.66 -21.26 -33.52
C ASN A 551 44.94 -21.52 -32.20
N LEU A 552 44.72 -22.79 -31.83
CA LEU A 552 44.10 -23.14 -30.56
C LEU A 552 44.93 -22.66 -29.38
N GLU A 553 46.24 -22.90 -29.38
CA GLU A 553 47.14 -22.46 -28.30
C GLU A 553 47.02 -20.94 -28.08
N THR A 554 46.98 -20.16 -29.17
CA THR A 554 46.80 -18.69 -29.11
C THR A 554 45.46 -18.32 -28.48
N ILE A 555 44.35 -18.88 -28.98
CA ILE A 555 42.99 -18.58 -28.48
C ILE A 555 42.84 -18.98 -27.01
N MET A 556 43.35 -20.16 -26.62
CA MET A 556 43.28 -20.64 -25.25
C MET A 556 44.13 -19.80 -24.30
N LEU A 557 45.25 -19.23 -24.74
CA LEU A 557 46.04 -18.31 -23.92
C LEU A 557 45.33 -16.97 -23.75
N GLU A 558 44.70 -16.43 -24.80
CA GLU A 558 43.88 -15.22 -24.71
C GLU A 558 42.72 -15.41 -23.72
N LYS A 559 42.02 -16.55 -23.82
CA LYS A 559 40.91 -16.88 -22.91
C LYS A 559 41.35 -17.13 -21.48
N LEU A 560 42.56 -17.64 -21.26
CA LEU A 560 43.13 -17.75 -19.92
C LEU A 560 43.37 -16.37 -19.30
N ASN A 561 43.96 -15.45 -20.07
CA ASN A 561 44.18 -14.08 -19.60
C ASN A 561 42.87 -13.38 -19.28
N GLU A 562 41.84 -13.58 -20.12
CA GLU A 562 40.49 -13.11 -19.85
C GLU A 562 39.94 -13.69 -18.54
N ALA A 563 40.04 -15.01 -18.34
CA ALA A 563 39.54 -15.67 -17.14
C ALA A 563 40.24 -15.21 -15.86
N ILE A 564 41.56 -15.00 -15.90
CA ILE A 564 42.35 -14.48 -14.77
C ILE A 564 41.93 -13.03 -14.45
N SER A 565 41.66 -12.21 -15.47
CA SER A 565 41.22 -10.82 -15.27
C SER A 565 39.87 -10.68 -14.56
N LEU A 566 39.07 -11.74 -14.51
CA LEU A 566 37.81 -11.78 -13.76
C LEU A 566 38.03 -11.92 -12.24
N ASP A 567 39.23 -12.30 -11.82
CA ASP A 567 39.64 -12.43 -10.42
C ASP A 567 40.53 -11.22 -10.04
N GLY A 568 39.90 -10.14 -9.56
CA GLY A 568 40.52 -8.82 -9.41
C GLY A 568 41.68 -8.71 -8.40
N GLU A 569 42.11 -9.81 -7.78
CA GLU A 569 43.16 -9.84 -6.76
C GLU A 569 44.51 -10.41 -7.24
N GLN A 570 44.63 -10.92 -8.48
CA GLN A 570 45.87 -11.58 -8.95
C GLN A 570 46.70 -10.69 -9.90
N GLU A 571 47.97 -10.43 -9.55
CA GLU A 571 48.95 -9.85 -10.48
C GLU A 571 49.22 -10.81 -11.64
N ILE A 572 48.98 -10.34 -12.87
CA ILE A 572 49.30 -11.08 -14.11
C ILE A 572 50.82 -11.07 -14.29
N SER A 573 51.53 -12.04 -13.70
CA SER A 573 52.94 -12.29 -14.03
C SER A 573 53.21 -13.78 -14.19
N GLY A 574 53.80 -14.16 -15.32
CA GLY A 574 54.16 -15.57 -15.60
C GLY A 574 53.01 -16.46 -16.10
N VAL A 575 51.95 -15.91 -16.69
CA VAL A 575 50.84 -16.70 -17.26
C VAL A 575 51.28 -17.43 -18.53
N ASP A 576 51.13 -18.75 -18.52
CA ASP A 576 51.38 -19.65 -19.65
C ASP A 576 50.25 -20.68 -19.82
N HIS A 577 50.37 -21.58 -20.80
CA HIS A 577 49.37 -22.60 -21.07
C HIS A 577 49.10 -23.56 -19.89
N ASP A 578 50.08 -23.77 -19.01
CA ASP A 578 49.98 -24.65 -17.82
C ASP A 578 49.31 -23.94 -16.63
N SER A 579 49.07 -22.64 -16.75
CA SER A 579 48.44 -21.80 -15.73
C SER A 579 46.91 -21.95 -15.69
N TRP A 580 46.32 -22.72 -16.61
CA TRP A 580 44.88 -23.05 -16.59
C TRP A 580 44.47 -23.73 -15.28
N ARG A 581 43.29 -23.36 -14.78
CA ARG A 581 42.62 -23.96 -13.63
C ARG A 581 41.15 -24.17 -13.95
N ILE A 582 40.52 -25.16 -13.33
CA ILE A 582 39.10 -25.47 -13.55
C ILE A 582 38.23 -24.26 -13.15
N TYR A 583 38.59 -23.54 -12.08
CA TYR A 583 37.83 -22.35 -11.68
C TYR A 583 37.88 -21.23 -12.73
N HIS A 584 38.94 -21.12 -13.54
CA HIS A 584 39.00 -20.18 -14.67
C HIS A 584 37.92 -20.52 -15.71
N VAL A 585 37.74 -21.80 -16.03
CA VAL A 585 36.68 -22.25 -16.95
C VAL A 585 35.30 -21.96 -16.36
N ILE A 586 35.11 -22.18 -15.06
CA ILE A 586 33.86 -21.85 -14.36
C ILE A 586 33.59 -20.34 -14.39
N ALA A 587 34.61 -19.50 -14.19
CA ALA A 587 34.49 -18.05 -14.25
C ALA A 587 34.05 -17.57 -15.65
N LEU A 588 34.63 -18.13 -16.71
CA LEU A 588 34.18 -17.87 -18.08
C LEU A 588 32.72 -18.32 -18.28
N PHE A 589 32.33 -19.51 -17.79
CA PHE A 589 30.93 -19.93 -17.85
C PHE A 589 29.99 -18.94 -17.17
N ASN A 590 30.30 -18.49 -15.95
CA ASN A 590 29.46 -17.54 -15.23
C ASN A 590 29.39 -16.19 -15.98
N LYS A 591 30.51 -15.71 -16.53
CA LYS A 591 30.55 -14.49 -17.34
C LYS A 591 29.63 -14.60 -18.57
N TYR A 592 29.88 -15.59 -19.42
CA TYR A 592 29.15 -15.75 -20.68
C TYR A 592 27.68 -16.14 -20.47
N ALA A 593 27.37 -16.86 -19.40
CA ALA A 593 25.99 -17.13 -19.00
C ALA A 593 25.25 -15.84 -18.59
N THR A 594 25.90 -14.97 -17.82
CA THR A 594 25.36 -13.64 -17.47
C THR A 594 25.16 -12.78 -18.71
N GLU A 595 26.18 -12.68 -19.58
CA GLU A 595 26.09 -11.92 -20.84
C GLU A 595 24.96 -12.46 -21.73
N LYS A 596 24.80 -13.78 -21.82
CA LYS A 596 23.73 -14.38 -22.62
C LYS A 596 22.34 -14.08 -22.09
N LEU A 597 22.15 -14.05 -20.76
CA LEU A 597 20.88 -13.63 -20.17
C LEU A 597 20.58 -12.16 -20.48
N ILE A 598 21.58 -11.28 -20.35
CA ILE A 598 21.44 -9.85 -20.68
C ILE A 598 21.10 -9.68 -22.16
N GLU A 599 21.73 -10.46 -23.04
CA GLU A 599 21.44 -10.46 -24.48
C GLU A 599 19.99 -10.86 -24.77
N ILE A 600 19.49 -11.96 -24.19
CA ILE A 600 18.13 -12.47 -24.41
C ILE A 600 17.07 -11.41 -24.10
N PHE A 601 17.22 -10.71 -22.98
CA PHE A 601 16.29 -9.68 -22.54
C PHE A 601 16.67 -8.26 -22.99
N GLY A 602 17.72 -8.13 -23.79
CA GLY A 602 18.26 -6.86 -24.25
C GLY A 602 17.95 -6.56 -25.71
N TYR A 603 18.47 -5.42 -26.18
CA TYR A 603 18.39 -5.02 -27.58
C TYR A 603 19.54 -5.61 -28.40
N ASP A 604 19.20 -6.14 -29.57
CA ASP A 604 20.15 -6.58 -30.57
C ASP A 604 20.80 -5.40 -31.33
N SER A 605 21.72 -5.70 -32.25
CA SER A 605 22.41 -4.69 -33.05
C SER A 605 21.50 -3.87 -33.98
N SER A 606 20.27 -4.33 -34.22
CA SER A 606 19.25 -3.65 -35.02
C SER A 606 18.23 -2.90 -34.15
N ASN A 607 18.48 -2.82 -32.84
CA ASN A 607 17.61 -2.20 -31.84
C ASN A 607 16.25 -2.90 -31.69
N ASN A 608 16.16 -4.21 -31.98
CA ASN A 608 15.01 -5.05 -31.64
C ASN A 608 15.31 -5.86 -30.38
N LEU A 609 14.30 -6.21 -29.60
CA LEU A 609 14.49 -7.09 -28.45
C LEU A 609 14.74 -8.53 -28.90
N GLU A 610 15.82 -9.15 -28.42
CA GLU A 610 16.21 -10.49 -28.85
C GLU A 610 15.14 -11.54 -28.52
N ILE A 611 14.44 -11.39 -27.40
CA ILE A 611 13.35 -12.29 -27.04
C ILE A 611 12.20 -12.27 -28.07
N HIS A 612 11.92 -11.12 -28.68
CA HIS A 612 10.89 -10.96 -29.72
C HIS A 612 11.31 -11.62 -31.04
N ASN A 613 12.61 -11.71 -31.34
CA ASN A 613 13.12 -12.45 -32.50
C ASN A 613 12.77 -13.95 -32.43
N LYS A 614 12.46 -14.47 -31.22
CA LYS A 614 11.96 -15.84 -31.00
C LYS A 614 10.44 -15.92 -30.84
N LYS A 615 9.71 -14.84 -31.08
CA LYS A 615 8.24 -14.75 -30.92
C LYS A 615 7.78 -15.02 -29.48
N VAL A 616 8.59 -14.62 -28.50
CA VAL A 616 8.31 -14.76 -27.07
C VAL A 616 8.11 -13.37 -26.50
N SER A 617 7.08 -13.16 -25.69
CA SER A 617 6.78 -11.89 -25.04
C SER A 617 5.86 -12.12 -23.85
N LEU A 618 6.08 -11.36 -22.78
CA LEU A 618 5.26 -11.45 -21.58
C LEU A 618 3.83 -10.94 -21.84
N ASP A 619 3.72 -9.79 -22.50
CA ASP A 619 2.48 -9.08 -22.85
C ASP A 619 1.54 -9.92 -23.72
N TYR A 620 2.10 -10.86 -24.49
CA TYR A 620 1.37 -11.72 -25.42
C TYR A 620 1.32 -13.19 -25.00
N SER A 621 1.57 -13.47 -23.72
CA SER A 621 1.59 -14.84 -23.18
C SER A 621 0.31 -15.64 -23.45
N GLU A 622 -0.85 -14.97 -23.47
CA GLU A 622 -2.16 -15.58 -23.75
C GLU A 622 -2.67 -15.36 -25.20
N SER A 623 -1.90 -14.66 -26.04
CA SER A 623 -2.34 -14.36 -27.40
C SER A 623 -2.33 -15.60 -28.29
N THR A 624 -3.47 -15.90 -28.91
CA THR A 624 -3.58 -16.96 -29.93
C THR A 624 -3.38 -16.45 -31.36
N SER A 625 -3.10 -15.16 -31.54
CA SER A 625 -2.92 -14.55 -32.86
C SER A 625 -1.55 -14.88 -33.45
N SER A 626 -1.50 -15.22 -34.74
CA SER A 626 -0.24 -15.41 -35.47
C SER A 626 0.43 -14.10 -35.91
N ASN A 627 -0.30 -12.98 -35.85
CA ASN A 627 0.17 -11.65 -36.22
C ASN A 627 0.22 -10.78 -34.97
N VAL A 628 1.34 -10.87 -34.25
CA VAL A 628 1.61 -10.09 -33.03
C VAL A 628 2.52 -8.92 -33.40
N ASP A 629 2.13 -7.72 -32.99
CA ASP A 629 2.93 -6.51 -33.15
C ASP A 629 3.78 -6.27 -31.90
N TYR A 630 4.98 -6.84 -31.90
CA TYR A 630 5.91 -6.75 -30.77
C TYR A 630 6.36 -5.33 -30.43
N SER A 631 6.15 -4.35 -31.31
CA SER A 631 6.44 -2.95 -31.00
C SER A 631 5.54 -2.36 -29.90
N LYS A 632 4.44 -3.06 -29.58
CA LYS A 632 3.49 -2.69 -28.52
C LYS A 632 3.68 -3.48 -27.21
N ALA A 633 4.71 -4.33 -27.09
CA ALA A 633 5.03 -5.04 -25.84
C ALA A 633 5.83 -4.12 -24.89
N ASP A 634 5.13 -3.21 -24.22
CA ASP A 634 5.75 -2.13 -23.47
C ASP A 634 6.34 -2.59 -22.12
N ASP A 635 5.91 -3.72 -21.57
CA ASP A 635 6.52 -4.36 -20.40
C ASP A 635 7.91 -4.93 -20.71
N ASP A 636 8.04 -5.65 -21.83
CA ASP A 636 9.32 -6.18 -22.31
C ASP A 636 10.31 -5.05 -22.63
N ILE A 637 9.82 -3.97 -23.26
CA ILE A 637 10.60 -2.76 -23.56
C ILE A 637 11.09 -2.09 -22.27
N ALA A 638 10.21 -1.90 -21.29
CA ALA A 638 10.57 -1.31 -20.01
C ALA A 638 11.62 -2.14 -19.27
N PHE A 639 11.48 -3.46 -19.25
CA PHE A 639 12.47 -4.35 -18.63
C PHE A 639 13.84 -4.23 -19.28
N ALA A 640 13.90 -4.23 -20.62
CA ALA A 640 15.13 -4.10 -21.38
C ALA A 640 15.82 -2.73 -21.17
N GLN A 641 15.04 -1.65 -21.08
CA GLN A 641 15.56 -0.33 -20.75
C GLN A 641 16.21 -0.30 -19.36
N LEU A 642 15.55 -0.87 -18.35
CA LEU A 642 16.11 -0.94 -16.99
C LEU A 642 17.38 -1.79 -16.91
N LEU A 643 17.48 -2.86 -17.72
CA LEU A 643 18.71 -3.63 -17.87
C LEU A 643 19.83 -2.79 -18.49
N GLN A 644 19.55 -2.11 -19.60
CA GLN A 644 20.51 -1.27 -20.31
C GLN A 644 21.03 -0.12 -19.43
N GLU A 645 20.17 0.46 -18.59
CA GLU A 645 20.52 1.52 -17.63
C GLU A 645 21.22 1.02 -16.36
N GLY A 646 21.39 -0.30 -16.20
CA GLY A 646 21.98 -0.91 -15.00
C GLY A 646 21.13 -0.73 -13.74
N GLN A 647 19.82 -0.52 -13.89
CA GLN A 647 18.87 -0.49 -12.78
C GLN A 647 18.49 -1.91 -12.36
N ILE A 648 18.40 -2.84 -13.30
CA ILE A 648 18.30 -4.28 -13.02
C ILE A 648 19.67 -4.90 -13.29
N ASN A 649 20.22 -5.58 -12.28
CA ASN A 649 21.49 -6.28 -12.39
C ASN A 649 21.25 -7.79 -12.28
N MET A 650 22.00 -8.57 -13.04
CA MET A 650 21.89 -10.02 -13.08
C MET A 650 23.28 -10.65 -13.03
N THR A 651 23.38 -11.76 -12.33
CA THR A 651 24.59 -12.60 -12.34
C THR A 651 24.20 -14.06 -12.27
N THR A 652 25.08 -14.92 -12.76
CA THR A 652 24.88 -16.36 -12.77
C THR A 652 26.01 -17.08 -12.04
N ARG A 653 25.67 -18.23 -11.46
CA ARG A 653 26.65 -19.09 -10.80
C ARG A 653 26.38 -20.55 -11.12
N ASN A 654 27.45 -21.24 -11.47
CA ASN A 654 27.39 -22.65 -11.76
C ASN A 654 27.02 -23.49 -10.53
N MET A 655 26.35 -24.62 -10.74
CA MET A 655 26.13 -25.60 -9.67
C MET A 655 27.42 -26.38 -9.34
N ASP A 656 27.60 -26.78 -8.08
CA ASP A 656 28.86 -27.38 -7.58
C ASP A 656 29.36 -28.63 -8.35
N LYS A 657 28.51 -29.26 -9.18
CA LYS A 657 28.84 -30.47 -9.96
C LYS A 657 29.78 -30.22 -11.15
N LEU A 658 29.81 -29.02 -11.74
CA LEU A 658 30.63 -28.77 -12.93
C LEU A 658 32.13 -28.95 -12.66
N ARG A 659 32.60 -28.50 -11.50
CA ARG A 659 34.01 -28.65 -11.11
C ARG A 659 34.41 -30.13 -11.09
N THR A 660 33.62 -30.95 -10.40
CA THR A 660 33.84 -32.40 -10.31
C THR A 660 33.78 -33.06 -11.68
N ASP A 661 32.84 -32.64 -12.53
CA ASP A 661 32.69 -33.17 -13.89
C ASP A 661 33.91 -32.90 -14.78
N ILE A 662 34.48 -31.68 -14.70
CA ILE A 662 35.70 -31.32 -15.44
C ILE A 662 36.91 -32.11 -14.92
N TYR A 663 37.02 -32.34 -13.60
CA TYR A 663 38.08 -33.17 -13.04
C TYR A 663 38.00 -34.62 -13.55
N ASP A 664 36.83 -35.25 -13.43
CA ASP A 664 36.69 -36.68 -13.68
C ASP A 664 36.69 -37.03 -15.18
N ARG A 665 36.21 -36.13 -16.04
CA ARG A 665 35.95 -36.41 -17.45
C ARG A 665 36.56 -35.41 -18.44
N GLY A 666 37.27 -34.38 -17.95
CA GLY A 666 37.80 -33.30 -18.77
C GLY A 666 36.70 -32.43 -19.40
N LEU A 667 37.10 -31.56 -20.33
CA LEU A 667 36.15 -30.66 -21.03
C LEU A 667 35.18 -31.40 -21.96
N LYS A 668 35.43 -32.67 -22.28
CA LYS A 668 34.60 -33.47 -23.19
C LYS A 668 33.14 -33.56 -22.75
N LYS A 669 32.90 -33.70 -21.44
CA LYS A 669 31.54 -33.80 -20.89
C LYS A 669 30.70 -32.54 -21.17
N LEU A 670 31.34 -31.41 -21.41
CA LEU A 670 30.67 -30.10 -21.56
C LEU A 670 29.99 -29.92 -22.92
N TRP A 671 30.41 -30.66 -23.95
CA TRP A 671 29.78 -30.65 -25.28
C TRP A 671 28.98 -31.93 -25.60
N ASP A 672 28.99 -32.93 -24.71
CA ASP A 672 28.26 -34.21 -24.87
C ASP A 672 26.76 -34.13 -24.48
N LYS A 673 26.20 -32.91 -24.37
CA LYS A 673 24.77 -32.62 -24.17
C LYS A 673 24.12 -33.11 -22.84
N GLU A 674 24.87 -33.37 -21.76
CA GLU A 674 24.28 -33.67 -20.44
C GLU A 674 23.78 -32.40 -19.69
N ASP A 675 22.81 -32.57 -18.77
CA ASP A 675 22.07 -31.54 -18.01
C ASP A 675 22.95 -30.59 -17.17
N GLN A 676 23.58 -29.61 -17.80
CA GLN A 676 24.26 -28.51 -17.10
C GLN A 676 23.29 -27.35 -16.87
N SER A 677 23.33 -26.75 -15.69
CA SER A 677 22.49 -25.59 -15.37
C SER A 677 23.21 -24.54 -14.55
N GLN A 678 22.81 -23.29 -14.77
CA GLN A 678 23.29 -22.11 -14.05
C GLN A 678 22.22 -21.63 -13.09
N ARG A 679 22.59 -21.21 -11.88
CA ARG A 679 21.72 -20.47 -10.96
C ARG A 679 21.74 -19.00 -11.32
N MET A 680 20.59 -18.35 -11.27
CA MET A 680 20.41 -16.93 -11.55
C MET A 680 20.18 -16.14 -10.27
N TYR A 681 20.89 -15.02 -10.14
CA TYR A 681 20.76 -14.08 -9.04
C TYR A 681 20.51 -12.68 -9.61
N VAL A 682 19.55 -11.96 -9.05
CA VAL A 682 19.04 -10.71 -9.64
C VAL A 682 18.82 -9.62 -8.60
N GLY A 683 19.01 -8.38 -9.03
CA GLY A 683 18.68 -7.16 -8.30
C GLY A 683 17.22 -6.75 -8.55
N LYS A 684 16.68 -5.90 -7.68
CA LYS A 684 15.28 -5.46 -7.71
C LYS A 684 15.19 -3.94 -7.88
N VAL A 685 14.03 -3.46 -8.33
CA VAL A 685 13.74 -2.02 -8.52
C VAL A 685 12.50 -1.58 -7.76
N ASN A 686 12.38 -0.29 -7.43
CA ASN A 686 11.16 0.32 -6.88
C ASN A 686 10.16 0.71 -7.98
N ILE A 687 9.05 1.37 -7.60
CA ILE A 687 7.99 1.77 -8.54
C ILE A 687 8.41 2.82 -9.58
N TYR A 688 9.58 3.42 -9.40
CA TYR A 688 10.14 4.45 -10.29
C TYR A 688 11.23 3.87 -11.19
N GLY A 689 11.40 2.55 -11.22
CA GLY A 689 12.45 1.88 -12.00
C GLY A 689 13.85 2.14 -11.45
N LYS A 690 14.00 2.51 -10.17
CA LYS A 690 15.31 2.70 -9.54
C LYS A 690 15.70 1.47 -8.75
N ARG A 691 16.95 1.03 -8.92
CA ARG A 691 17.52 -0.12 -8.20
C ARG A 691 17.38 0.04 -6.69
N LEU A 692 17.06 -1.04 -6.01
CA LEU A 692 17.08 -1.09 -4.54
C LEU A 692 18.47 -1.42 -3.98
N ASP A 693 19.35 -1.94 -4.82
CA ASP A 693 20.71 -2.32 -4.47
C ASP A 693 21.59 -1.09 -4.19
N SER A 694 22.34 -1.15 -3.09
CA SER A 694 23.34 -0.13 -2.76
C SER A 694 24.55 -0.24 -3.68
N ASP A 695 25.37 0.82 -3.74
CA ASP A 695 26.63 0.77 -4.51
C ASP A 695 27.59 -0.29 -3.95
N GLU A 696 27.54 -0.58 -2.65
CA GLU A 696 28.30 -1.68 -2.04
C GLU A 696 27.81 -3.04 -2.52
N ASP A 697 26.49 -3.25 -2.63
CA ASP A 697 25.91 -4.48 -3.17
C ASP A 697 26.38 -4.72 -4.61
N LEU A 698 26.40 -3.66 -5.44
CA LEU A 698 26.85 -3.76 -6.82
C LEU A 698 28.34 -4.06 -6.95
N ASN A 699 29.18 -3.42 -6.13
CA ASN A 699 30.61 -3.72 -6.10
C ASN A 699 30.88 -5.17 -5.65
N ASN A 700 29.96 -5.77 -4.91
CA ASN A 700 30.00 -7.15 -4.46
C ASN A 700 29.09 -8.10 -5.27
N ILE A 701 28.76 -7.78 -6.53
CA ILE A 701 27.89 -8.64 -7.37
C ILE A 701 28.41 -10.08 -7.51
N GLY A 702 29.74 -10.22 -7.50
CA GLY A 702 30.45 -11.50 -7.42
C GLY A 702 30.39 -12.16 -6.04
N GLN A 703 29.47 -11.81 -5.15
CA GLN A 703 29.19 -12.52 -3.90
C GLN A 703 27.68 -12.72 -3.69
N TRP A 704 26.84 -12.28 -4.63
CA TRP A 704 25.39 -12.36 -4.53
C TRP A 704 24.85 -13.77 -4.37
N TRP A 705 25.63 -14.78 -4.75
CA TRP A 705 25.24 -16.17 -4.56
C TRP A 705 25.13 -16.60 -3.09
N ASN A 706 25.68 -15.83 -2.16
CA ASN A 706 25.53 -16.07 -0.72
C ASN A 706 24.19 -15.54 -0.18
N ASP A 707 23.49 -14.72 -0.95
CA ASP A 707 22.18 -14.17 -0.60
C ASP A 707 21.07 -14.95 -1.28
N SER A 708 20.41 -15.83 -0.51
CA SER A 708 19.30 -16.65 -1.01
C SER A 708 18.09 -15.82 -1.47
N SER A 709 17.94 -14.58 -1.01
CA SER A 709 16.80 -13.72 -1.39
C SER A 709 16.90 -13.22 -2.83
N ARG A 710 18.10 -13.27 -3.43
CA ARG A 710 18.38 -12.88 -4.82
C ARG A 710 18.22 -14.02 -5.81
N PHE A 711 18.17 -15.25 -5.34
CA PHE A 711 18.05 -16.43 -6.20
C PHE A 711 16.68 -16.44 -6.90
N MET A 712 16.69 -16.47 -8.23
CA MET A 712 15.46 -16.41 -9.03
C MET A 712 15.14 -17.73 -9.74
N GLY A 713 16.12 -18.59 -9.97
CA GLY A 713 15.90 -19.87 -10.64
C GLY A 713 17.14 -20.42 -11.31
N THR A 714 16.94 -21.39 -12.21
CA THR A 714 18.00 -22.03 -12.98
C THR A 714 17.63 -22.16 -14.44
N PHE A 715 18.61 -22.14 -15.34
CA PHE A 715 18.41 -22.45 -16.76
C PHE A 715 19.45 -23.45 -17.27
N PRO A 716 19.08 -24.31 -18.25
CA PRO A 716 19.99 -25.25 -18.87
C PRO A 716 20.90 -24.56 -19.89
N TYR A 717 22.16 -25.01 -19.97
CA TYR A 717 23.12 -24.52 -20.95
C TYR A 717 23.99 -25.65 -21.53
N GLY A 718 24.66 -25.38 -22.65
CA GLY A 718 25.68 -26.23 -23.27
C GLY A 718 26.89 -25.42 -23.75
N LEU A 719 28.01 -26.09 -24.00
CA LEU A 719 29.19 -25.45 -24.60
C LEU A 719 29.04 -25.39 -26.13
N ALA A 720 29.12 -24.18 -26.69
CA ALA A 720 29.09 -23.95 -28.13
C ALA A 720 30.49 -24.11 -28.72
N ILE A 721 30.69 -25.15 -29.53
CA ILE A 721 31.99 -25.42 -30.17
C ILE A 721 31.81 -26.23 -31.46
N SER A 722 32.49 -25.82 -32.53
CA SER A 722 32.49 -26.56 -33.80
C SER A 722 33.26 -27.88 -33.71
N ASP A 723 32.82 -28.89 -34.45
CA ASP A 723 33.35 -30.25 -34.36
C ASP A 723 34.86 -30.32 -34.66
N GLU A 724 35.38 -29.46 -35.54
CA GLU A 724 36.82 -29.41 -35.85
C GLU A 724 37.70 -28.98 -34.66
N TRP A 725 37.17 -28.24 -33.68
CA TRP A 725 37.92 -27.75 -32.52
C TRP A 725 37.92 -28.73 -31.35
N LYS A 726 36.87 -29.56 -31.22
CA LYS A 726 36.71 -30.53 -30.12
C LYS A 726 37.96 -31.40 -29.87
N PRO A 727 38.53 -32.12 -30.86
CA PRO A 727 39.69 -32.97 -30.61
C PRO A 727 40.94 -32.19 -30.22
N LEU A 728 41.11 -30.97 -30.74
CA LEU A 728 42.25 -30.12 -30.41
C LEU A 728 42.18 -29.63 -28.96
N ILE A 729 40.99 -29.25 -28.48
CA ILE A 729 40.79 -28.86 -27.07
C ILE A 729 41.02 -30.04 -26.13
N GLU A 730 40.55 -31.23 -26.47
CA GLU A 730 40.81 -32.42 -25.65
C GLU A 730 42.30 -32.67 -25.48
N GLU A 731 43.08 -32.55 -26.56
CA GLU A 731 44.53 -32.71 -26.52
C GLU A 731 45.22 -31.59 -25.73
N TYR A 732 44.82 -30.34 -25.96
CA TYR A 732 45.32 -29.18 -25.22
C TYR A 732 45.09 -29.31 -23.72
N TRP A 733 43.85 -29.63 -23.31
CA TRP A 733 43.48 -29.77 -21.90
C TRP A 733 44.22 -30.92 -21.23
N LYS A 734 44.42 -32.05 -21.93
CA LYS A 734 45.24 -33.15 -21.42
C LYS A 734 46.68 -32.74 -21.19
N LYS A 735 47.30 -32.14 -22.21
CA LYS A 735 48.71 -31.72 -22.18
C LYS A 735 49.00 -30.72 -21.06
N HIS A 736 48.11 -29.77 -20.84
CA HIS A 736 48.37 -28.61 -19.97
C HIS A 736 47.68 -28.67 -18.60
N VAL A 737 46.64 -29.49 -18.44
CA VAL A 737 45.84 -29.59 -17.20
C VAL A 737 45.72 -31.01 -16.67
N SER A 738 45.01 -31.92 -17.35
CA SER A 738 44.62 -33.21 -16.74
C SER A 738 45.78 -34.19 -16.58
N ASP A 739 46.77 -34.16 -17.47
CA ASP A 739 47.93 -35.08 -17.43
C ASP A 739 49.22 -34.35 -16.99
N ASN A 740 49.16 -33.02 -16.84
CA ASN A 740 50.28 -32.20 -16.40
C ASN A 740 50.45 -32.26 -14.87
N LYS A 741 51.40 -33.04 -14.38
CA LYS A 741 51.68 -33.17 -12.94
C LYS A 741 52.07 -31.87 -12.23
N ASN A 742 52.45 -30.83 -12.98
CA ASN A 742 52.76 -29.51 -12.42
C ASN A 742 51.51 -28.63 -12.27
N ASN A 743 50.38 -29.01 -12.88
CA ASN A 743 49.12 -28.32 -12.75
C ASN A 743 48.36 -28.85 -11.51
N PRO A 744 48.04 -28.03 -10.50
CA PRO A 744 47.25 -28.42 -9.32
C PRO A 744 45.93 -29.13 -9.61
N ASP A 745 45.35 -28.95 -10.80
CA ASP A 745 44.09 -29.58 -11.18
C ASP A 745 44.24 -30.95 -11.88
N TYR A 746 45.46 -31.52 -11.96
CA TYR A 746 45.70 -32.83 -12.58
C TYR A 746 45.08 -34.00 -11.78
N ASN A 747 44.78 -33.81 -10.49
CA ASN A 747 44.17 -34.82 -9.63
C ASN A 747 43.30 -34.17 -8.54
N ALA A 748 42.02 -34.53 -8.51
CA ALA A 748 41.04 -34.00 -7.55
C ALA A 748 41.38 -34.27 -6.06
N ASN A 749 42.26 -35.22 -5.75
CA ASN A 749 42.64 -35.60 -4.38
C ASN A 749 43.86 -34.81 -3.82
N ILE A 750 44.39 -33.84 -4.57
CA ILE A 750 45.58 -33.07 -4.16
C ILE A 750 45.20 -31.79 -3.38
N TRP A 751 43.90 -31.56 -3.16
CA TRP A 751 43.36 -30.43 -2.41
C TRP A 751 42.60 -30.86 -1.16
#